data_AF-G0S3Z4-F1
#
_entry.id   AF-G0S3Z4-F1
#
_cell.length_a   1.000
_cell.length_b   1.000
_cell.length_c   1.000
_cell.angle_alpha   90.00
_cell.angle_beta   90.00
_cell.angle_gamma   90.00
#
_symmetry.space_group_name_H-M   'P 1'
#
loop_
_entity.id
_entity.type
_entity.pdbx_description
1 polymer ?
#
loop_
_entity_poly.entity_id
_entity_poly.type
_entity_poly.pdbx_seq_one_letter_code
_entity_poly.pdbx_strand_id
1 'polypeptide(L)'
;MWLSRTMQLVISVAILGKPGASSSYDARLCGEGSYTTPNTNLTYVPNAWNPDAPGFQCIMIKDKPPSFDATWNWSAEAGTVHSYPHVKLTDSTFPVPLTNISALVLTAQWSMGLGSTPKPIPSLDSIALSQEDVFANVAFDLFVDHNPPESQGETSAETEVMIWLGMFGYAYPLGYKRPAKCRVTMTIGHVEFTLYYGKNQRGTHVFTWLTEVPETSFAGDVSPLLQFLWMNDLVSRRAYLGLVGFGTETWHSKGNVTFSARKYGLDVLVGPPPVLDLPPAPDCLTSSGVIAAAYITSRKLFAIVAGTVCFDLQLPPVFPAPFRPLPHVPGRTPRQATSATAQDQLHGELNEKSAFSSDDGVFQSGIRQDHPSSIEQASTKASILKRAYKAFRRTYCPGGEPPLVLPSAPTDEEKLKYIETNRIPLYIFGVFSFLSLSAGMWLFAICDPIFSWYGIFVTFLNIYLMISYFVGLIGRDWDYESHLRIREQHPITDETAPTVDIYLPCCSEPLEILENTWSHIIRLDWPAHKLKVYVLDDGDQPAVRDLAARFGFNYIVRDDRPRLRKAGNLRWAFARTESDFFAIFDADFCPRPDFLRELMVEHLADEKTAIVQSPQYFRVTDDQTWIEQGAGATQELFYRVVQVNRNRWGASICVGSNAVYRRASLVEVGGTAEIGFSEDVHTGFGAVDRGWKVKYVPLCLATGICPNTPRSFFSQQMRWARGSTTLLTTKHFWVSNLTTMQKMCYLCGLLYYSAVALGIFISPMPGPLLLFFRPEWFKYYNLAFAIPSIFYGLILFRFWAKASYGLNVQHIMVIQSYAYLTAIKDRLFGIELLWAASGDKKAHKSNKYRNMRILCWLWTLTWVGAVVASVTYRLLTGFPWYHTVPLLVLSAYNLYISHYFMFASWKW
;
A
#
# COMPACT_ATOMS: atom_id res chain seq x y z
N MET A 1 -5.85 -9.40 -52.11
CA MET A 1 -7.07 -9.44 -51.25
C MET A 1 -6.66 -8.95 -49.87
N TRP A 2 -6.76 -7.69 -49.46
CA TRP A 2 -7.46 -6.49 -49.98
C TRP A 2 -9.00 -6.56 -50.03
N LEU A 3 -9.60 -5.63 -49.24
CA LEU A 3 -10.94 -4.97 -49.32
C LEU A 3 -12.22 -5.64 -48.76
N SER A 4 -13.17 -4.74 -48.39
CA SER A 4 -14.61 -4.89 -48.06
C SER A 4 -14.96 -5.31 -46.62
N ARG A 5 -15.71 -4.60 -45.75
CA ARG A 5 -16.38 -3.24 -45.69
C ARG A 5 -16.32 -2.75 -44.22
N THR A 6 -16.58 -1.49 -43.80
CA THR A 6 -17.04 -0.22 -44.41
C THR A 6 -18.56 0.13 -44.34
N MET A 7 -19.01 0.59 -43.16
CA MET A 7 -19.85 1.82 -42.92
C MET A 7 -21.38 1.85 -43.22
N GLN A 8 -22.10 2.74 -42.49
CA GLN A 8 -23.50 3.23 -42.61
C GLN A 8 -24.64 2.35 -42.05
N LEU A 9 -25.79 2.88 -41.56
CA LEU A 9 -26.13 4.16 -40.87
C LEU A 9 -27.55 3.99 -40.23
N VAL A 10 -27.92 4.84 -39.27
CA VAL A 10 -29.24 4.91 -38.61
C VAL A 10 -30.38 5.31 -39.57
N ILE A 11 -31.54 4.63 -39.50
CA ILE A 11 -32.88 5.19 -39.83
C ILE A 11 -33.92 4.69 -38.81
N SER A 12 -34.76 5.61 -38.30
CA SER A 12 -35.92 5.30 -37.46
C SER A 12 -37.21 5.22 -38.29
N VAL A 13 -38.13 4.31 -37.96
CA VAL A 13 -39.55 4.37 -38.35
C VAL A 13 -40.40 3.90 -37.17
N ALA A 14 -41.58 4.50 -36.98
CA ALA A 14 -42.41 4.31 -35.78
C ALA A 14 -43.90 4.06 -36.11
N ILE A 15 -44.60 3.46 -35.14
CA ILE A 15 -46.06 3.49 -34.87
C ILE A 15 -46.98 2.48 -35.61
N LEU A 16 -47.96 1.97 -34.81
CA LEU A 16 -49.22 1.22 -35.07
C LEU A 16 -49.15 -0.29 -34.74
N GLY A 17 -50.01 -0.90 -33.91
CA GLY A 17 -51.13 -0.50 -33.01
C GLY A 17 -51.56 -1.78 -32.24
N LYS A 18 -52.35 -1.83 -31.15
CA LYS A 18 -53.62 -1.16 -30.76
C LYS A 18 -53.89 -1.39 -29.23
N PRO A 19 -54.97 -0.85 -28.61
CA PRO A 19 -54.92 -0.41 -27.21
C PRO A 19 -55.55 -1.34 -26.16
N GLY A 20 -55.08 -1.19 -24.91
CA GLY A 20 -55.75 -1.64 -23.69
C GLY A 20 -55.31 -0.80 -22.48
N ALA A 21 -56.29 -0.21 -21.78
CA ALA A 21 -56.18 0.48 -20.49
C ALA A 21 -55.16 1.65 -20.32
N SER A 22 -55.64 2.89 -20.54
CA SER A 22 -55.29 4.13 -19.81
C SER A 22 -53.87 4.28 -19.21
N SER A 23 -52.90 4.80 -19.98
CA SER A 23 -51.57 5.19 -19.46
C SER A 23 -51.52 6.66 -19.01
N SER A 24 -51.53 6.89 -17.70
CA SER A 24 -51.51 8.23 -17.08
C SER A 24 -50.12 8.91 -17.02
N TYR A 25 -49.29 8.77 -18.07
CA TYR A 25 -47.88 9.17 -18.10
C TYR A 25 -47.53 9.94 -19.37
N ASP A 26 -46.65 10.93 -19.24
CA ASP A 26 -46.24 11.84 -20.32
C ASP A 26 -45.08 11.27 -21.15
N ALA A 27 -44.20 10.45 -20.54
CA ALA A 27 -43.11 9.77 -21.25
C ALA A 27 -42.77 8.41 -20.63
N ARG A 28 -42.14 7.55 -21.44
CA ARG A 28 -41.49 6.29 -21.04
C ARG A 28 -40.10 6.22 -21.67
N LEU A 29 -39.09 5.92 -20.87
CA LEU A 29 -37.73 5.62 -21.31
C LEU A 29 -37.27 4.28 -20.73
N CYS A 30 -36.37 3.58 -21.41
CA CYS A 30 -35.70 2.37 -20.94
C CYS A 30 -34.26 2.35 -21.49
N GLY A 31 -33.30 1.81 -20.74
CA GLY A 31 -31.89 1.75 -21.18
C GLY A 31 -31.15 3.09 -21.10
N GLU A 32 -30.31 3.39 -22.08
CA GLU A 32 -29.53 4.63 -22.13
C GLU A 32 -30.31 5.78 -22.79
N GLY A 33 -30.33 6.96 -22.16
CA GLY A 33 -31.02 8.15 -22.67
C GLY A 33 -31.41 9.13 -21.58
N SER A 34 -32.10 10.22 -21.94
CA SER A 34 -32.72 11.14 -20.98
C SER A 34 -33.94 11.85 -21.58
N TYR A 35 -34.81 12.38 -20.73
CA TYR A 35 -35.97 13.18 -21.12
C TYR A 35 -36.14 14.36 -20.19
N THR A 36 -36.16 15.57 -20.75
CA THR A 36 -36.44 16.81 -20.01
C THR A 36 -37.91 17.16 -20.18
N THR A 37 -38.63 17.33 -19.07
CA THR A 37 -40.06 17.69 -19.06
C THR A 37 -40.30 19.11 -19.55
N PRO A 38 -41.25 19.35 -20.49
CA PRO A 38 -41.49 20.69 -21.04
C PRO A 38 -41.97 21.73 -20.02
N ASN A 39 -42.70 21.35 -18.96
CA ASN A 39 -43.28 22.32 -18.03
C ASN A 39 -42.45 22.51 -16.76
N THR A 40 -41.85 21.46 -16.22
CA THR A 40 -41.05 21.52 -14.98
C THR A 40 -39.55 21.64 -15.23
N ASN A 41 -39.08 21.47 -16.47
CA ASN A 41 -37.66 21.53 -16.86
C ASN A 41 -36.75 20.56 -16.07
N LEU A 42 -37.32 19.45 -15.60
CA LEU A 42 -36.61 18.40 -14.88
C LEU A 42 -36.16 17.32 -15.86
N THR A 43 -34.91 16.88 -15.74
CA THR A 43 -34.34 15.87 -16.62
C THR A 43 -34.31 14.52 -15.91
N TYR A 44 -34.98 13.54 -16.52
CA TYR A 44 -35.07 12.16 -16.02
C TYR A 44 -34.13 11.27 -16.82
N VAL A 45 -33.37 10.43 -16.12
CA VAL A 45 -32.36 9.54 -16.71
C VAL A 45 -32.63 8.12 -16.23
N PRO A 46 -32.81 7.12 -17.11
CA PRO A 46 -33.00 5.73 -16.70
C PRO A 46 -31.67 5.10 -16.21
N ASN A 47 -30.55 5.53 -16.82
CA ASN A 47 -29.17 5.26 -16.43
C ASN A 47 -28.89 3.77 -16.18
N ALA A 48 -29.15 2.90 -17.16
CA ALA A 48 -28.75 1.50 -17.12
C ALA A 48 -27.32 1.35 -17.67
N TRP A 49 -26.34 1.23 -16.77
CA TRP A 49 -24.91 1.29 -17.09
C TRP A 49 -24.22 -0.08 -17.22
N ASN A 50 -24.93 -1.17 -16.90
CA ASN A 50 -24.53 -2.52 -17.28
C ASN A 50 -25.60 -3.15 -18.20
N PRO A 51 -25.70 -2.72 -19.48
CA PRO A 51 -26.72 -3.20 -20.40
C PRO A 51 -26.57 -4.68 -20.79
N ASP A 52 -25.41 -5.29 -20.52
CA ASP A 52 -25.13 -6.70 -20.79
C ASP A 52 -25.62 -7.64 -19.67
N ALA A 53 -26.02 -7.11 -18.51
CA ALA A 53 -26.61 -7.89 -17.43
C ALA A 53 -28.04 -8.36 -17.80
N PRO A 54 -28.42 -9.64 -17.60
CA PRO A 54 -29.79 -10.09 -17.83
C PRO A 54 -30.77 -9.34 -16.93
N GLY A 55 -31.64 -8.55 -17.55
CA GLY A 55 -32.62 -7.73 -16.86
C GLY A 55 -33.15 -6.57 -17.71
N PHE A 56 -33.82 -5.63 -17.06
CA PHE A 56 -34.24 -4.36 -17.65
C PHE A 56 -34.41 -3.29 -16.58
N GLN A 57 -34.34 -2.04 -17.01
CA GLN A 57 -34.85 -0.89 -16.27
C GLN A 57 -35.63 0.02 -17.24
N CYS A 58 -36.76 0.54 -16.77
CA CYS A 58 -37.57 1.55 -17.44
C CYS A 58 -38.06 2.61 -16.44
N ILE A 59 -38.18 3.85 -16.89
CA ILE A 59 -38.75 4.97 -16.13
C ILE A 59 -39.99 5.52 -16.86
N MET A 60 -41.08 5.67 -16.11
CA MET A 60 -42.34 6.29 -16.52
C MET A 60 -42.43 7.67 -15.86
N ILE A 61 -42.71 8.73 -16.61
CA ILE A 61 -42.59 10.12 -16.16
C ILE A 61 -43.95 10.82 -16.22
N LYS A 62 -44.25 11.66 -15.21
CA LYS A 62 -45.33 12.63 -15.22
C LYS A 62 -44.78 14.02 -14.94
N ASP A 63 -45.15 14.99 -15.75
CA ASP A 63 -44.70 16.39 -15.64
C ASP A 63 -45.54 17.17 -14.62
N LYS A 64 -46.86 16.91 -14.54
CA LYS A 64 -47.79 17.66 -13.68
C LYS A 64 -48.78 16.77 -12.90
N PRO A 65 -48.63 16.63 -11.57
CA PRO A 65 -47.49 17.04 -10.75
C PRO A 65 -46.24 16.19 -11.05
N PRO A 66 -45.02 16.73 -10.87
CA PRO A 66 -43.78 16.02 -11.16
C PRO A 66 -43.66 14.75 -10.31
N SER A 67 -43.61 13.61 -10.99
CA SER A 67 -43.46 12.28 -10.39
C SER A 67 -42.89 11.29 -11.42
N PHE A 68 -42.19 10.28 -10.94
CA PHE A 68 -41.71 9.19 -11.80
C PHE A 68 -41.80 7.83 -11.12
N ASP A 69 -41.95 6.80 -11.95
CA ASP A 69 -41.95 5.41 -11.54
C ASP A 69 -40.86 4.66 -12.32
N ALA A 70 -39.85 4.17 -11.62
CA ALA A 70 -38.78 3.34 -12.17
C ALA A 70 -39.09 1.86 -11.88
N THR A 71 -39.48 1.11 -12.90
CA THR A 71 -39.65 -0.36 -12.81
C THR A 71 -38.42 -1.04 -13.38
N TRP A 72 -37.86 -1.97 -12.62
CA TRP A 72 -36.65 -2.71 -12.98
C TRP A 72 -36.74 -4.18 -12.55
N ASN A 73 -35.88 -4.99 -13.15
CA ASN A 73 -35.62 -6.37 -12.74
C ASN A 73 -34.21 -6.74 -13.21
N TRP A 74 -33.32 -7.14 -12.30
CA TRP A 74 -31.98 -7.61 -12.64
C TRP A 74 -31.71 -8.96 -12.00
N SER A 75 -31.47 -9.99 -12.82
CA SER A 75 -31.27 -11.37 -12.36
C SER A 75 -29.81 -11.81 -12.28
N ALA A 76 -28.88 -10.90 -12.60
CA ALA A 76 -27.43 -11.12 -12.54
C ALA A 76 -26.88 -11.12 -11.10
N GLU A 77 -25.58 -11.41 -10.94
CA GLU A 77 -24.92 -11.49 -9.63
C GLU A 77 -24.93 -10.16 -8.87
N ALA A 78 -25.26 -10.25 -7.58
CA ALA A 78 -25.42 -9.15 -6.61
C ALA A 78 -24.21 -8.24 -6.34
N GLY A 79 -23.09 -8.39 -7.06
CA GLY A 79 -21.82 -7.73 -6.78
C GLY A 79 -21.67 -6.31 -7.34
N THR A 80 -22.51 -5.90 -8.29
CA THR A 80 -22.41 -4.60 -8.96
C THR A 80 -23.79 -3.97 -9.13
N VAL A 81 -23.86 -2.64 -9.08
CA VAL A 81 -25.06 -1.88 -9.49
C VAL A 81 -25.21 -1.99 -11.01
N HIS A 82 -26.45 -2.05 -11.49
CA HIS A 82 -26.77 -2.15 -12.92
C HIS A 82 -27.48 -0.92 -13.49
N SER A 83 -28.22 -0.19 -12.65
CA SER A 83 -28.80 1.09 -13.04
C SER A 83 -28.96 2.07 -11.86
N TYR A 84 -28.98 3.37 -12.17
CA TYR A 84 -29.36 4.45 -11.24
C TYR A 84 -30.45 5.35 -11.86
N PRO A 85 -31.70 4.85 -12.02
CA PRO A 85 -32.81 5.66 -12.48
C PRO A 85 -33.11 6.83 -11.54
N HIS A 86 -32.95 8.05 -12.04
CA HIS A 86 -33.01 9.26 -11.24
C HIS A 86 -33.62 10.45 -12.00
N VAL A 87 -33.98 11.48 -11.23
CA VAL A 87 -34.26 12.83 -11.72
C VAL A 87 -33.11 13.77 -11.35
N LYS A 88 -32.69 14.63 -12.28
CA LYS A 88 -31.71 15.70 -12.03
C LYS A 88 -32.43 16.91 -11.48
N LEU A 89 -32.00 17.35 -10.31
CA LEU A 89 -32.46 18.56 -9.65
C LEU A 89 -31.55 19.70 -10.08
N THR A 90 -32.09 20.63 -10.86
CA THR A 90 -31.37 21.77 -11.43
C THR A 90 -31.69 23.04 -10.64
N ASP A 91 -30.65 23.73 -10.18
CA ASP A 91 -30.75 25.05 -9.55
C ASP A 91 -29.91 26.06 -10.36
N SER A 92 -30.42 27.28 -10.51
CA SER A 92 -29.73 28.37 -11.22
C SER A 92 -28.40 28.83 -10.61
N THR A 93 -28.13 28.45 -9.36
CA THR A 93 -26.90 28.78 -8.62
C THR A 93 -25.75 27.80 -8.88
N PHE A 94 -26.01 26.64 -9.50
CA PHE A 94 -24.96 25.68 -9.83
C PHE A 94 -24.11 26.14 -11.02
N PRO A 95 -22.77 25.99 -10.97
CA PRO A 95 -21.99 25.34 -9.92
C PRO A 95 -21.63 26.30 -8.77
N VAL A 96 -21.91 25.91 -7.52
CA VAL A 96 -21.76 26.76 -6.32
C VAL A 96 -20.57 26.33 -5.46
N PRO A 97 -19.69 27.23 -4.98
CA PRO A 97 -18.61 26.86 -4.06
C PRO A 97 -19.16 26.29 -2.74
N LEU A 98 -18.62 25.18 -2.25
CA LEU A 98 -19.06 24.56 -0.98
C LEU A 98 -18.94 25.49 0.24
N THR A 99 -17.99 26.44 0.20
CA THR A 99 -17.78 27.45 1.24
C THR A 99 -18.71 28.67 1.13
N ASN A 100 -19.65 28.65 0.18
CA ASN A 100 -20.65 29.70 -0.06
C ASN A 100 -22.09 29.13 -0.09
N ILE A 101 -22.30 27.93 0.47
CA ILE A 101 -23.61 27.34 0.73
C ILE A 101 -23.96 27.62 2.20
N SER A 102 -25.03 28.38 2.43
CA SER A 102 -25.55 28.68 3.78
C SER A 102 -26.61 27.68 4.24
N ALA A 103 -27.37 27.11 3.31
CA ALA A 103 -28.24 25.95 3.51
C ALA A 103 -28.41 25.20 2.18
N LEU A 104 -28.65 23.89 2.26
CA LEU A 104 -28.92 23.00 1.12
C LEU A 104 -30.10 22.11 1.49
N VAL A 105 -31.32 22.56 1.19
CA VAL A 105 -32.53 21.84 1.57
C VAL A 105 -32.87 20.82 0.49
N LEU A 106 -32.92 19.55 0.89
CA LEU A 106 -33.38 18.45 0.04
C LEU A 106 -34.74 17.95 0.52
N THR A 107 -35.64 17.70 -0.42
CA THR A 107 -36.96 17.13 -0.17
C THR A 107 -37.20 15.94 -1.09
N ALA A 108 -37.91 14.91 -0.61
CA ALA A 108 -38.40 13.79 -1.41
C ALA A 108 -39.52 13.01 -0.69
N GLN A 109 -40.50 12.51 -1.44
CA GLN A 109 -41.37 11.42 -1.00
C GLN A 109 -41.30 10.26 -1.98
N TRP A 110 -41.13 9.04 -1.46
CA TRP A 110 -40.97 7.85 -2.29
C TRP A 110 -41.66 6.61 -1.72
N SER A 111 -41.79 5.59 -2.55
CA SER A 111 -42.18 4.23 -2.16
C SER A 111 -41.43 3.21 -3.02
N MET A 112 -41.17 2.03 -2.47
CA MET A 112 -40.61 0.91 -3.22
C MET A 112 -41.41 -0.36 -2.91
N GLY A 113 -41.69 -1.18 -3.92
CA GLY A 113 -42.42 -2.43 -3.72
C GLY A 113 -42.40 -3.36 -4.92
N LEU A 114 -42.82 -4.61 -4.69
CA LEU A 114 -42.84 -5.68 -5.68
C LEU A 114 -43.91 -5.49 -6.76
N GLY A 115 -43.60 -5.96 -7.97
CA GLY A 115 -44.42 -5.89 -9.17
C GLY A 115 -44.18 -4.63 -10.01
N SER A 116 -44.71 -4.64 -11.23
CA SER A 116 -44.65 -3.50 -12.18
C SER A 116 -45.69 -2.39 -11.91
N THR A 117 -46.27 -2.34 -10.70
CA THR A 117 -47.30 -1.37 -10.34
C THR A 117 -46.81 -0.46 -9.22
N PRO A 118 -46.88 0.87 -9.39
CA PRO A 118 -46.55 1.85 -8.35
C PRO A 118 -47.30 1.57 -7.05
N LYS A 119 -46.63 1.79 -5.92
CA LYS A 119 -47.25 1.72 -4.59
C LYS A 119 -47.73 3.11 -4.15
N PRO A 120 -48.63 3.22 -3.16
CA PRO A 120 -49.00 4.51 -2.60
C PRO A 120 -47.76 5.23 -2.05
N ILE A 121 -47.56 6.51 -2.36
CA ILE A 121 -46.47 7.30 -1.77
C ILE A 121 -46.99 8.09 -0.55
N PRO A 122 -46.28 8.10 0.59
CA PRO A 122 -45.18 7.21 0.96
C PRO A 122 -45.70 5.83 1.43
N SER A 123 -45.00 4.76 1.05
CA SER A 123 -45.20 3.42 1.64
C SER A 123 -43.97 2.54 1.37
N LEU A 124 -43.74 1.55 2.23
CA LEU A 124 -42.65 0.62 2.09
C LEU A 124 -43.01 -0.70 2.76
N ASP A 125 -42.83 -1.80 2.04
CA ASP A 125 -42.91 -3.16 2.60
C ASP A 125 -41.51 -3.79 2.53
N SER A 126 -40.70 -3.48 3.54
CA SER A 126 -39.32 -3.97 3.64
C SER A 126 -39.23 -5.48 3.82
N ILE A 127 -40.28 -6.11 4.36
CA ILE A 127 -40.35 -7.57 4.54
C ILE A 127 -40.52 -8.24 3.17
N ALA A 128 -41.48 -7.79 2.36
CA ALA A 128 -41.69 -8.32 1.02
C ALA A 128 -40.46 -8.11 0.11
N LEU A 129 -39.84 -6.91 0.16
CA LEU A 129 -38.60 -6.64 -0.58
C LEU A 129 -37.45 -7.56 -0.14
N SER A 130 -37.31 -7.84 1.15
CA SER A 130 -36.29 -8.76 1.67
C SER A 130 -36.54 -10.23 1.32
N GLN A 131 -37.79 -10.65 1.12
CA GLN A 131 -38.13 -12.04 0.76
C GLN A 131 -37.80 -12.37 -0.70
N GLU A 132 -37.90 -11.38 -1.59
CA GLU A 132 -37.56 -11.50 -3.03
C GLU A 132 -36.11 -11.12 -3.36
N ASP A 133 -35.23 -11.08 -2.36
CA ASP A 133 -33.81 -10.69 -2.46
C ASP A 133 -33.60 -9.36 -3.21
N VAL A 134 -34.43 -8.34 -2.94
CA VAL A 134 -34.29 -7.03 -3.59
C VAL A 134 -33.12 -6.26 -2.99
N PHE A 135 -32.07 -6.06 -3.78
CA PHE A 135 -30.87 -5.30 -3.41
C PHE A 135 -30.89 -3.96 -4.14
N ALA A 136 -31.13 -2.90 -3.37
CA ALA A 136 -31.31 -1.53 -3.86
C ALA A 136 -31.01 -0.50 -2.76
N ASN A 137 -30.86 0.76 -3.15
CA ASN A 137 -30.92 1.89 -2.21
C ASN A 137 -31.96 2.92 -2.67
N VAL A 138 -32.14 3.98 -1.89
CA VAL A 138 -32.74 5.23 -2.37
C VAL A 138 -31.83 6.36 -1.93
N ALA A 139 -31.36 7.17 -2.86
CA ALA A 139 -30.29 8.12 -2.61
C ALA A 139 -30.51 9.45 -3.34
N PHE A 140 -30.07 10.53 -2.68
CA PHE A 140 -29.56 11.70 -3.40
C PHE A 140 -28.09 11.47 -3.73
N ASP A 141 -27.66 11.97 -4.88
CA ASP A 141 -26.31 11.84 -5.38
C ASP A 141 -25.78 13.21 -5.81
N LEU A 142 -24.69 13.67 -5.19
CA LEU A 142 -24.18 15.05 -5.30
C LEU A 142 -22.76 15.04 -5.86
N PHE A 143 -22.55 15.71 -6.99
CA PHE A 143 -21.25 15.73 -7.69
C PHE A 143 -20.46 16.99 -7.38
N VAL A 144 -19.19 16.78 -7.00
CA VAL A 144 -18.33 17.80 -6.40
C VAL A 144 -16.94 17.77 -7.02
N ASP A 145 -16.48 18.92 -7.52
CA ASP A 145 -15.16 19.03 -8.16
C ASP A 145 -14.49 20.40 -7.90
N HIS A 146 -13.15 20.46 -8.00
CA HIS A 146 -12.39 21.71 -7.93
C HIS A 146 -12.53 22.59 -9.19
N ASN A 147 -12.89 21.99 -10.32
CA ASN A 147 -13.17 22.61 -11.61
C ASN A 147 -14.70 22.69 -11.83
N PRO A 148 -15.31 23.89 -11.85
CA PRO A 148 -16.77 24.02 -11.87
C PRO A 148 -17.51 23.27 -13.00
N PRO A 149 -17.00 23.21 -14.26
CA PRO A 149 -17.64 22.42 -15.31
C PRO A 149 -17.67 20.91 -15.04
N GLU A 150 -16.64 20.35 -14.41
CA GLU A 150 -16.57 18.91 -14.12
C GLU A 150 -17.51 18.52 -12.97
N SER A 151 -17.76 19.43 -12.03
CA SER A 151 -18.76 19.22 -10.95
C SER A 151 -20.19 19.00 -11.46
N GLN A 152 -20.46 19.27 -12.74
CA GLN A 152 -21.75 19.04 -13.40
C GLN A 152 -21.85 17.67 -14.11
N GLY A 153 -20.77 16.88 -14.14
CA GLY A 153 -20.69 15.60 -14.84
C GLY A 153 -20.66 14.39 -13.89
N GLU A 154 -21.65 13.49 -14.04
CA GLU A 154 -21.76 12.21 -13.29
C GLU A 154 -20.53 11.29 -13.42
N THR A 155 -19.72 11.50 -14.46
CA THR A 155 -18.55 10.67 -14.78
C THR A 155 -17.22 11.41 -14.73
N SER A 156 -17.23 12.75 -14.60
CA SER A 156 -16.00 13.57 -14.64
C SER A 156 -15.67 14.28 -13.33
N ALA A 157 -16.61 14.39 -12.38
CA ALA A 157 -16.33 14.90 -11.04
C ALA A 157 -15.36 13.99 -10.25
N GLU A 158 -14.39 14.61 -9.57
CA GLU A 158 -13.39 13.98 -8.69
C GLU A 158 -14.02 13.35 -7.43
N THR A 159 -15.12 13.92 -6.94
CA THR A 159 -15.82 13.48 -5.72
C THR A 159 -17.34 13.36 -5.93
N GLU A 160 -17.88 12.29 -5.36
CA GLU A 160 -19.29 11.91 -5.31
C GLU A 160 -19.72 11.88 -3.83
N VAL A 161 -20.81 12.56 -3.48
CA VAL A 161 -21.34 12.59 -2.11
C VAL A 161 -22.79 12.13 -2.16
N MET A 162 -23.05 10.93 -1.64
CA MET A 162 -24.37 10.33 -1.62
C MET A 162 -25.05 10.52 -0.25
N ILE A 163 -26.37 10.71 -0.26
CA ILE A 163 -27.21 10.73 0.94
C ILE A 163 -28.29 9.67 0.76
N TRP A 164 -28.09 8.50 1.37
CA TRP A 164 -28.97 7.35 1.26
C TRP A 164 -30.09 7.46 2.29
N LEU A 165 -31.32 7.59 1.80
CA LEU A 165 -32.56 7.55 2.57
C LEU A 165 -33.07 6.13 2.82
N GLY A 166 -32.53 5.12 2.14
CA GLY A 166 -32.94 3.73 2.33
C GLY A 166 -31.93 2.74 1.75
N MET A 167 -31.83 1.58 2.37
CA MET A 167 -30.93 0.48 2.00
C MET A 167 -31.71 -0.84 2.08
N PHE A 168 -31.62 -1.67 1.05
CA PHE A 168 -32.36 -2.92 0.92
C PHE A 168 -31.43 -4.11 0.65
N GLY A 169 -31.62 -5.19 1.41
CA GLY A 169 -30.81 -6.40 1.35
C GLY A 169 -29.31 -6.13 1.52
N TYR A 170 -28.49 -6.65 0.62
CA TYR A 170 -27.02 -6.58 0.70
C TYR A 170 -26.39 -5.43 -0.11
N ALA A 171 -27.18 -4.44 -0.52
CA ALA A 171 -26.69 -3.21 -1.17
C ALA A 171 -25.97 -2.32 -0.15
N TYR A 172 -24.67 -2.53 0.07
CA TYR A 172 -23.90 -1.77 1.07
C TYR A 172 -23.13 -0.59 0.46
N PRO A 173 -23.05 0.58 1.15
CA PRO A 173 -22.25 1.71 0.67
C PRO A 173 -20.75 1.41 0.72
N LEU A 174 -19.96 2.12 -0.09
CA LEU A 174 -18.52 1.95 -0.14
C LEU A 174 -17.89 2.29 1.22
N GLY A 175 -17.18 1.32 1.80
CA GLY A 175 -16.61 1.42 3.15
C GLY A 175 -17.52 1.00 4.29
N TYR A 176 -18.67 0.35 4.04
CA TYR A 176 -19.60 -0.13 5.09
C TYR A 176 -18.94 -0.97 6.19
N LYS A 177 -17.97 -1.81 5.84
CA LYS A 177 -17.26 -2.73 6.76
C LYS A 177 -16.17 -2.04 7.63
N ARG A 178 -16.20 -0.72 7.78
CA ARG A 178 -15.25 0.04 8.63
C ARG A 178 -15.48 -0.28 10.13
N PRO A 179 -14.43 -0.29 10.96
CA PRO A 179 -14.56 -0.46 12.41
C PRO A 179 -15.48 0.58 13.05
N ALA A 180 -16.22 0.21 14.11
CA ALA A 180 -17.17 1.11 14.78
C ALA A 180 -16.55 2.45 15.24
N LYS A 181 -15.28 2.43 15.68
CA LYS A 181 -14.48 3.63 16.05
C LYS A 181 -14.25 4.64 14.90
N CYS A 182 -14.63 4.29 13.67
CA CYS A 182 -14.48 5.09 12.45
C CYS A 182 -15.82 5.57 11.88
N ARG A 183 -16.95 5.25 12.53
CA ARG A 183 -18.26 5.76 12.18
C ARG A 183 -18.40 7.17 12.74
N VAL A 184 -18.84 8.11 11.90
CA VAL A 184 -19.28 9.44 12.33
C VAL A 184 -20.78 9.49 12.09
N THR A 185 -21.55 9.83 13.11
CA THR A 185 -22.99 10.08 12.97
C THR A 185 -23.29 11.57 13.02
N MET A 186 -24.28 12.00 12.24
CA MET A 186 -24.82 13.36 12.25
C MET A 186 -26.33 13.32 12.08
N THR A 187 -27.05 14.07 12.92
CA THR A 187 -28.52 14.13 12.87
C THR A 187 -29.00 15.33 12.06
N ILE A 188 -29.85 15.11 11.06
CA ILE A 188 -30.55 16.15 10.30
C ILE A 188 -32.05 16.03 10.59
N GLY A 189 -32.61 17.00 11.31
CA GLY A 189 -33.99 16.94 11.79
C GLY A 189 -34.18 15.80 12.80
N HIS A 190 -34.87 14.73 12.40
CA HIS A 190 -35.08 13.52 13.20
C HIS A 190 -34.31 12.29 12.69
N VAL A 191 -33.56 12.43 11.59
CA VAL A 191 -32.88 11.33 10.90
C VAL A 191 -31.40 11.35 11.26
N GLU A 192 -30.86 10.22 11.72
CA GLU A 192 -29.42 10.06 11.96
C GLU A 192 -28.74 9.44 10.73
N PHE A 193 -27.69 10.10 10.23
CA PHE A 193 -26.88 9.63 9.12
C PHE A 193 -25.49 9.20 9.61
N THR A 194 -25.05 8.00 9.21
CA THR A 194 -23.69 7.50 9.42
C THR A 194 -22.85 7.72 8.16
N LEU A 195 -21.65 8.29 8.30
CA LEU A 195 -20.69 8.47 7.20
C LEU A 195 -19.92 7.18 6.89
N TYR A 196 -19.95 6.81 5.62
CA TYR A 196 -19.12 5.81 4.98
C TYR A 196 -18.29 6.45 3.85
N TYR A 197 -17.18 5.81 3.47
CA TYR A 197 -16.26 6.35 2.46
C TYR A 197 -15.47 5.24 1.77
N GLY A 198 -15.35 5.32 0.44
CA GLY A 198 -14.46 4.52 -0.38
C GLY A 198 -14.18 5.15 -1.74
N LYS A 199 -13.71 4.34 -2.70
CA LYS A 199 -13.55 4.72 -4.10
C LYS A 199 -14.34 3.78 -4.99
N ASN A 200 -15.04 4.31 -5.99
CA ASN A 200 -15.70 3.48 -6.99
C ASN A 200 -14.67 2.93 -8.00
N GLN A 201 -15.12 2.09 -8.95
CA GLN A 201 -14.25 1.44 -9.94
C GLN A 201 -13.49 2.44 -10.84
N ARG A 202 -13.98 3.68 -10.99
CA ARG A 202 -13.35 4.75 -11.77
C ARG A 202 -12.28 5.51 -10.96
N GLY A 203 -12.16 5.24 -9.66
CA GLY A 203 -11.23 5.92 -8.75
C GLY A 203 -11.75 7.21 -8.12
N THR A 204 -12.96 7.65 -8.49
CA THR A 204 -13.71 8.76 -7.86
C THR A 204 -13.85 8.51 -6.35
N HIS A 205 -13.69 9.56 -5.55
CA HIS A 205 -13.91 9.48 -4.10
C HIS A 205 -15.42 9.50 -3.81
N VAL A 206 -15.95 8.48 -3.15
CA VAL A 206 -17.38 8.37 -2.82
C VAL A 206 -17.57 8.44 -1.31
N PHE A 207 -18.25 9.47 -0.84
CA PHE A 207 -18.70 9.62 0.54
C PHE A 207 -20.19 9.34 0.63
N THR A 208 -20.62 8.47 1.53
CA THR A 208 -22.03 8.09 1.66
C THR A 208 -22.53 8.33 3.08
N TRP A 209 -23.50 9.22 3.22
CA TRP A 209 -24.27 9.40 4.45
C TRP A 209 -25.51 8.50 4.41
N LEU A 210 -25.57 7.50 5.28
CA LEU A 210 -26.64 6.48 5.30
C LEU A 210 -27.44 6.54 6.61
N THR A 211 -28.77 6.62 6.53
CA THR A 211 -29.65 6.27 7.66
C THR A 211 -29.84 4.75 7.75
N GLU A 212 -29.74 4.17 8.94
CA GLU A 212 -30.00 2.73 9.16
C GLU A 212 -31.50 2.38 9.05
N VAL A 213 -32.40 3.37 9.22
CA VAL A 213 -33.86 3.22 9.07
C VAL A 213 -34.32 3.89 7.76
N PRO A 214 -35.02 3.19 6.85
CA PRO A 214 -35.47 3.80 5.60
C PRO A 214 -36.53 4.90 5.74
N GLU A 215 -36.20 6.11 5.26
CA GLU A 215 -37.01 7.32 5.36
C GLU A 215 -37.77 7.62 4.05
N THR A 216 -39.01 7.12 3.97
CA THR A 216 -39.90 7.27 2.79
C THR A 216 -40.39 8.69 2.51
N SER A 217 -40.17 9.64 3.43
CA SER A 217 -40.51 11.05 3.27
C SER A 217 -39.48 11.93 3.99
N PHE A 218 -38.52 12.48 3.24
CA PHE A 218 -37.45 13.32 3.77
C PHE A 218 -37.64 14.79 3.41
N ALA A 219 -37.33 15.68 4.34
CA ALA A 219 -37.23 17.13 4.13
C ALA A 219 -36.25 17.71 5.16
N GLY A 220 -35.08 18.20 4.73
CA GLY A 220 -34.06 18.70 5.65
C GLY A 220 -32.92 19.44 4.97
N ASP A 221 -32.28 20.34 5.71
CA ASP A 221 -31.02 20.99 5.32
C ASP A 221 -29.85 20.05 5.55
N VAL A 222 -29.23 19.60 4.46
CA VAL A 222 -28.08 18.69 4.49
C VAL A 222 -26.73 19.42 4.38
N SER A 223 -26.72 20.75 4.38
CA SER A 223 -25.48 21.54 4.40
C SER A 223 -24.51 21.18 5.54
N PRO A 224 -24.95 20.77 6.76
CA PRO A 224 -24.02 20.31 7.80
C PRO A 224 -23.21 19.08 7.39
N LEU A 225 -23.79 18.18 6.59
CA LEU A 225 -23.13 16.95 6.13
C LEU A 225 -22.00 17.27 5.14
N LEU A 226 -22.21 18.23 4.23
CA LEU A 226 -21.18 18.74 3.34
C LEU A 226 -20.13 19.56 4.10
N GLN A 227 -20.56 20.38 5.07
CA GLN A 227 -19.68 21.19 5.91
C GLN A 227 -18.73 20.34 6.74
N PHE A 228 -19.19 19.21 7.30
CA PHE A 228 -18.33 18.24 7.98
C PHE A 228 -17.19 17.76 7.07
N LEU A 229 -17.50 17.41 5.82
CA LEU A 229 -16.50 16.89 4.88
C LEU A 229 -15.40 17.92 4.60
N TRP A 230 -15.75 19.16 4.23
CA TRP A 230 -14.71 20.16 3.90
C TRP A 230 -14.06 20.83 5.12
N MET A 231 -14.72 20.89 6.29
CA MET A 231 -14.08 21.37 7.51
C MET A 231 -12.99 20.42 8.01
N ASN A 232 -13.17 19.11 7.81
CA ASN A 232 -12.20 18.06 8.13
C ASN A 232 -11.24 17.74 6.97
N ASP A 233 -11.21 18.58 5.94
CA ASP A 233 -10.39 18.43 4.72
C ASP A 233 -10.59 17.06 4.00
N LEU A 234 -11.74 16.41 4.19
CA LEU A 234 -12.17 15.21 3.45
C LEU A 234 -12.66 15.56 2.04
N VAL A 235 -13.09 16.80 1.82
CA VAL A 235 -13.37 17.37 0.50
C VAL A 235 -12.71 18.74 0.42
N SER A 236 -12.20 19.11 -0.75
CA SER A 236 -11.52 20.40 -0.92
C SER A 236 -12.46 21.57 -0.62
N ARG A 237 -12.03 22.47 0.28
CA ARG A 237 -12.76 23.72 0.61
C ARG A 237 -12.94 24.68 -0.59
N ARG A 238 -12.25 24.41 -1.70
CA ARG A 238 -12.35 25.13 -2.97
C ARG A 238 -13.21 24.42 -4.02
N ALA A 239 -13.79 23.27 -3.69
CA ALA A 239 -14.66 22.54 -4.59
C ALA A 239 -16.03 23.21 -4.74
N TYR A 240 -16.69 22.88 -5.84
CA TYR A 240 -18.00 23.34 -6.25
C TYR A 240 -18.95 22.15 -6.28
N LEU A 241 -20.18 22.35 -5.83
CA LEU A 241 -21.30 21.45 -6.06
C LEU A 241 -21.95 21.85 -7.40
N GLY A 242 -22.05 20.92 -8.35
CA GLY A 242 -22.52 21.23 -9.71
C GLY A 242 -23.75 20.45 -10.18
N LEU A 243 -24.00 19.25 -9.64
CA LEU A 243 -25.15 18.41 -9.98
C LEU A 243 -25.68 17.69 -8.74
N VAL A 244 -27.01 17.58 -8.65
CA VAL A 244 -27.72 16.74 -7.67
C VAL A 244 -28.72 15.86 -8.40
N GLY A 245 -28.63 14.55 -8.23
CA GLY A 245 -29.62 13.56 -8.65
C GLY A 245 -30.44 13.03 -7.47
N PHE A 246 -31.66 12.56 -7.73
CA PHE A 246 -32.45 11.78 -6.77
C PHE A 246 -33.04 10.54 -7.43
N GLY A 247 -32.77 9.35 -6.89
CA GLY A 247 -33.15 8.08 -7.50
C GLY A 247 -32.91 6.85 -6.64
N THR A 248 -32.78 5.70 -7.30
CA THR A 248 -32.52 4.39 -6.67
C THR A 248 -31.42 3.69 -7.46
N GLU A 249 -30.35 3.24 -6.80
CA GLU A 249 -29.41 2.29 -7.38
C GLU A 249 -29.98 0.87 -7.26
N THR A 250 -29.81 0.07 -8.31
CA THR A 250 -30.43 -1.25 -8.44
C THR A 250 -29.37 -2.32 -8.70
N TRP A 251 -29.26 -3.32 -7.81
CA TRP A 251 -28.30 -4.43 -7.95
C TRP A 251 -28.99 -5.73 -8.38
N HIS A 252 -30.00 -6.19 -7.64
CA HIS A 252 -30.56 -7.53 -7.83
C HIS A 252 -32.03 -7.61 -7.41
N SER A 253 -32.80 -8.48 -8.07
CA SER A 253 -34.18 -8.80 -7.74
C SER A 253 -34.63 -10.11 -8.40
N LYS A 254 -35.34 -10.99 -7.70
CA LYS A 254 -35.96 -12.19 -8.31
C LYS A 254 -37.13 -11.88 -9.25
N GLY A 255 -37.84 -10.78 -8.99
CA GLY A 255 -39.00 -10.32 -9.75
C GLY A 255 -38.99 -8.82 -9.96
N ASN A 256 -39.96 -8.31 -10.70
CA ASN A 256 -40.03 -6.88 -11.00
C ASN A 256 -40.20 -6.06 -9.71
N VAL A 257 -39.46 -4.96 -9.58
CA VAL A 257 -39.56 -3.99 -8.49
C VAL A 257 -39.91 -2.64 -9.10
N THR A 258 -40.79 -1.87 -8.44
CA THR A 258 -41.08 -0.48 -8.83
C THR A 258 -40.73 0.47 -7.68
N PHE A 259 -39.85 1.42 -7.98
CA PHE A 259 -39.58 2.60 -7.18
C PHE A 259 -40.41 3.76 -7.72
N SER A 260 -41.08 4.49 -6.85
CA SER A 260 -41.99 5.58 -7.20
C SER A 260 -41.64 6.81 -6.39
N ALA A 261 -41.48 7.97 -7.04
CA ALA A 261 -41.05 9.21 -6.40
C ALA A 261 -41.93 10.41 -6.80
N ARG A 262 -42.15 11.33 -5.87
CA ARG A 262 -42.83 12.63 -6.07
C ARG A 262 -42.36 13.64 -5.03
N LYS A 263 -42.72 14.92 -5.19
CA LYS A 263 -42.34 16.00 -4.24
C LYS A 263 -40.84 15.97 -3.90
N TYR A 264 -40.02 15.69 -4.91
CA TYR A 264 -38.58 15.83 -4.82
C TYR A 264 -38.20 17.25 -5.21
N GLY A 265 -37.20 17.81 -4.54
CA GLY A 265 -36.81 19.21 -4.72
C GLY A 265 -35.52 19.54 -4.00
N LEU A 266 -34.92 20.64 -4.44
CA LEU A 266 -33.63 21.15 -4.05
C LEU A 266 -33.79 22.67 -3.92
N ASP A 267 -33.46 23.23 -2.76
CA ASP A 267 -33.33 24.68 -2.56
C ASP A 267 -31.90 25.00 -2.05
N VAL A 268 -31.17 25.84 -2.78
CA VAL A 268 -29.80 26.25 -2.43
C VAL A 268 -29.80 27.69 -1.92
N LEU A 269 -29.49 27.90 -0.63
CA LEU A 269 -29.31 29.24 -0.08
C LEU A 269 -27.83 29.64 -0.13
N VAL A 270 -27.48 30.55 -1.02
CA VAL A 270 -26.10 31.03 -1.20
C VAL A 270 -25.73 32.07 -0.13
N GLY A 271 -24.61 31.86 0.56
CA GLY A 271 -24.12 32.73 1.62
C GLY A 271 -23.03 32.06 2.47
N PRO A 272 -22.45 32.78 3.45
CA PRO A 272 -21.49 32.17 4.36
C PRO A 272 -22.15 31.04 5.17
N PRO A 273 -21.52 29.85 5.29
CA PRO A 273 -22.07 28.74 6.06
C PRO A 273 -22.19 29.08 7.55
N PRO A 274 -23.20 28.51 8.25
CA PRO A 274 -23.33 28.68 9.69
C PRO A 274 -22.10 28.17 10.44
N VAL A 275 -21.78 28.80 11.58
CA VAL A 275 -20.72 28.31 12.46
C VAL A 275 -21.27 27.14 13.27
N LEU A 276 -21.02 25.92 12.80
CA LEU A 276 -21.42 24.68 13.45
C LEU A 276 -20.26 24.11 14.27
N ASP A 277 -20.54 23.67 15.49
CA ASP A 277 -19.61 22.95 16.34
C ASP A 277 -19.59 21.47 15.94
N LEU A 278 -18.91 21.18 14.82
CA LEU A 278 -18.82 19.84 14.26
C LEU A 278 -17.64 19.07 14.85
N PRO A 279 -17.80 17.75 15.14
CA PRO A 279 -16.71 16.96 15.69
C PRO A 279 -15.54 16.85 14.69
N PRO A 280 -14.29 16.72 15.18
CA PRO A 280 -13.17 16.40 14.32
C PRO A 280 -13.34 14.98 13.76
N ALA A 281 -13.00 14.80 12.48
CA ALA A 281 -13.04 13.49 11.86
C ALA A 281 -12.05 12.52 12.55
N PRO A 282 -12.48 11.30 12.93
CA PRO A 282 -11.60 10.27 13.47
C PRO A 282 -10.35 10.04 12.62
N ASP A 283 -9.22 9.71 13.26
CA ASP A 283 -7.95 9.50 12.57
C ASP A 283 -8.04 8.50 11.41
N CYS A 284 -8.92 7.49 11.48
CA CYS A 284 -9.12 6.53 10.38
C CYS A 284 -9.92 7.06 9.18
N LEU A 285 -10.66 8.17 9.30
CA LEU A 285 -11.26 8.88 8.17
C LEU A 285 -10.23 9.81 7.51
N THR A 286 -9.38 10.47 8.30
CA THR A 286 -8.35 11.40 7.78
C THR A 286 -7.06 10.71 7.32
N SER A 287 -6.71 9.53 7.87
CA SER A 287 -5.59 8.70 7.41
C SER A 287 -5.87 7.97 6.10
N SER A 288 -7.14 7.90 5.67
CA SER A 288 -7.58 7.24 4.43
C SER A 288 -7.25 8.06 3.15
N GLY A 289 -6.05 8.66 3.08
CA GLY A 289 -5.48 9.23 1.85
C GLY A 289 -6.20 10.44 1.23
N VAL A 290 -7.06 11.14 1.98
CA VAL A 290 -8.01 12.09 1.39
C VAL A 290 -7.38 13.45 0.98
N ILE A 291 -6.28 13.86 1.63
CA ILE A 291 -5.71 15.22 1.50
C ILE A 291 -4.55 15.29 0.47
N ALA A 292 -4.11 14.17 -0.11
CA ALA A 292 -2.87 14.11 -0.90
C ALA A 292 -2.99 14.50 -2.38
N ALA A 293 -4.18 14.36 -3.01
CA ALA A 293 -4.32 14.44 -4.46
C ALA A 293 -4.50 15.87 -5.02
N ALA A 294 -5.34 16.69 -4.40
CA ALA A 294 -5.84 17.96 -4.96
C ALA A 294 -4.85 19.15 -4.97
N TYR A 295 -3.53 18.91 -4.88
CA TYR A 295 -2.50 19.96 -4.88
C TYR A 295 -1.35 19.74 -5.89
N ILE A 296 -1.43 18.72 -6.76
CA ILE A 296 -0.39 18.43 -7.78
C ILE A 296 -0.97 18.33 -9.20
N THR A 297 -1.98 19.15 -9.50
CA THR A 297 -2.60 19.26 -10.84
C THR A 297 -2.80 20.71 -11.29
N SER A 298 -1.79 21.57 -11.18
CA SER A 298 -1.60 22.68 -12.15
C SER A 298 -0.20 23.31 -12.15
N ARG A 299 0.38 23.38 -13.36
CA ARG A 299 1.40 24.34 -13.83
C ARG A 299 2.36 24.97 -12.78
N LYS A 300 3.40 24.24 -12.37
CA LYS A 300 4.68 24.85 -11.96
C LYS A 300 5.92 23.95 -12.10
N LEU A 301 5.97 23.16 -13.18
CA LEU A 301 7.12 22.32 -13.53
C LEU A 301 7.72 22.69 -14.91
N PHE A 302 8.06 23.96 -15.11
CA PHE A 302 8.76 24.43 -16.32
C PHE A 302 9.77 25.58 -16.09
N ALA A 303 10.16 25.84 -14.83
CA ALA A 303 11.01 26.99 -14.47
C ALA A 303 12.20 26.65 -13.54
N ILE A 304 12.52 25.36 -13.33
CA ILE A 304 13.68 24.92 -12.52
C ILE A 304 14.42 23.77 -13.23
N VAL A 305 14.71 23.94 -14.52
CA VAL A 305 15.63 23.07 -15.30
C VAL A 305 16.55 23.89 -16.23
N ALA A 306 16.19 25.13 -16.59
CA ALA A 306 17.02 26.03 -17.39
C ALA A 306 17.48 27.24 -16.55
N GLY A 307 18.74 27.26 -16.11
CA GLY A 307 19.22 28.40 -15.31
C GLY A 307 20.56 28.32 -14.58
N THR A 308 21.56 27.53 -14.98
CA THR A 308 22.99 27.79 -14.61
C THR A 308 24.00 27.12 -15.55
N VAL A 309 23.94 27.35 -16.88
CA VAL A 309 25.12 27.28 -17.76
C VAL A 309 24.95 28.25 -18.92
N CYS A 310 25.52 29.45 -18.81
CA CYS A 310 26.02 30.21 -19.95
C CYS A 310 27.45 30.62 -19.60
N PHE A 311 28.41 29.86 -20.11
CA PHE A 311 29.76 30.39 -20.30
C PHE A 311 29.69 31.35 -21.47
N ASP A 312 30.15 32.58 -21.28
CA ASP A 312 30.60 33.41 -22.39
C ASP A 312 32.03 33.86 -22.12
N LEU A 313 32.85 33.86 -23.17
CA LEU A 313 34.30 33.83 -23.10
C LEU A 313 34.85 35.15 -23.65
N GLN A 314 35.41 36.03 -22.80
CA GLN A 314 36.42 37.01 -23.21
C GLN A 314 37.14 37.67 -22.02
N LEU A 315 38.45 37.87 -22.19
CA LEU A 315 39.40 38.63 -21.35
C LEU A 315 40.27 39.48 -22.32
N PRO A 316 41.16 40.36 -21.84
CA PRO A 316 40.95 41.69 -21.25
C PRO A 316 41.69 42.73 -22.17
N PRO A 317 42.31 43.86 -21.73
CA PRO A 317 42.23 44.70 -20.51
C PRO A 317 42.02 46.21 -20.82
N VAL A 318 42.10 47.10 -19.80
CA VAL A 318 42.82 48.41 -19.77
C VAL A 318 42.45 49.24 -18.50
N PHE A 319 43.45 49.88 -17.88
CA PHE A 319 43.39 50.82 -16.72
C PHE A 319 43.42 52.30 -17.22
N PRO A 320 43.22 53.41 -16.43
CA PRO A 320 43.54 53.59 -15.00
C PRO A 320 42.56 54.45 -14.14
N ALA A 321 42.99 54.76 -12.90
CA ALA A 321 42.35 55.59 -11.84
C ALA A 321 42.63 57.12 -12.04
N PRO A 322 42.43 58.09 -11.09
CA PRO A 322 42.00 58.03 -9.67
C PRO A 322 41.03 59.16 -9.18
N PHE A 323 40.68 59.21 -7.87
CA PHE A 323 40.75 60.42 -7.00
C PHE A 323 40.48 60.10 -5.49
N ARG A 324 40.68 61.09 -4.58
CA ARG A 324 40.96 60.91 -3.12
C ARG A 324 40.20 61.98 -2.24
N PRO A 325 40.46 62.27 -0.92
CA PRO A 325 39.47 61.97 0.16
C PRO A 325 39.13 63.10 1.22
N LEU A 326 38.17 62.80 2.13
CA LEU A 326 38.01 63.31 3.55
C LEU A 326 37.65 64.82 3.77
N PRO A 327 37.21 65.34 4.99
CA PRO A 327 37.47 64.88 6.39
C PRO A 327 36.41 65.03 7.56
N HIS A 328 36.47 64.07 8.51
CA HIS A 328 36.58 64.10 10.01
C HIS A 328 35.94 65.10 11.06
N VAL A 329 35.43 64.49 12.19
CA VAL A 329 35.58 64.82 13.68
C VAL A 329 34.72 65.98 14.29
N PRO A 330 34.43 66.08 15.64
CA PRO A 330 34.50 65.20 16.86
C PRO A 330 33.11 64.88 17.52
N GLY A 331 32.91 64.18 18.66
CA GLY A 331 33.75 63.41 19.61
C GLY A 331 33.38 63.61 21.11
N ARG A 332 33.43 62.56 21.97
CA ARG A 332 33.76 62.57 23.44
C ARG A 332 33.37 61.26 24.20
N THR A 333 34.21 60.89 25.16
CA THR A 333 34.05 59.91 26.28
C THR A 333 34.55 60.62 27.57
N PRO A 334 34.92 60.01 28.73
CA PRO A 334 34.64 58.69 29.36
C PRO A 334 34.26 58.76 30.88
N ARG A 335 33.97 57.61 31.53
CA ARG A 335 34.33 57.15 32.91
C ARG A 335 33.55 55.86 33.23
N GLN A 336 34.07 54.68 33.62
CA GLN A 336 35.06 54.18 34.61
C GLN A 336 34.56 53.98 36.06
N ALA A 337 34.87 52.78 36.60
CA ALA A 337 35.14 52.39 38.00
C ALA A 337 34.11 51.48 38.75
N THR A 338 34.57 50.24 39.07
CA THR A 338 34.65 49.55 40.41
C THR A 338 33.41 49.38 41.31
N SER A 339 33.26 48.39 42.22
CA SER A 339 33.89 47.06 42.54
C SER A 339 33.19 46.48 43.81
N ALA A 340 33.46 45.20 44.19
CA ALA A 340 33.25 44.61 45.54
C ALA A 340 31.79 44.41 46.04
N THR A 341 31.39 43.54 46.99
CA THR A 341 31.62 42.15 47.47
C THR A 341 30.84 41.99 48.81
N ALA A 342 30.66 40.76 49.32
CA ALA A 342 29.95 40.31 50.56
C ALA A 342 28.49 39.88 50.33
N GLN A 343 27.98 38.69 50.68
CA GLN A 343 28.29 37.66 51.71
C GLN A 343 27.77 37.99 53.12
N ASP A 344 26.61 37.44 53.53
CA ASP A 344 26.54 36.46 54.64
C ASP A 344 25.13 35.82 54.87
N GLN A 345 25.18 34.50 55.14
CA GLN A 345 24.51 33.70 56.19
C GLN A 345 23.09 34.02 56.73
N LEU A 346 22.27 32.98 56.93
CA LEU A 346 22.18 32.21 58.21
C LEU A 346 21.24 30.98 58.10
N HIS A 347 21.60 29.91 58.86
CA HIS A 347 20.84 28.77 59.45
C HIS A 347 19.37 28.48 59.03
N GLY A 348 18.89 27.22 59.08
CA GLY A 348 19.53 25.96 59.50
C GLY A 348 18.54 24.78 59.48
N GLU A 349 19.06 23.55 59.55
CA GLU A 349 18.27 22.31 59.53
C GLU A 349 17.56 22.02 60.87
N LEU A 350 16.51 21.18 60.85
CA LEU A 350 16.37 20.05 61.79
C LEU A 350 15.36 19.01 61.28
N ASN A 351 15.48 17.78 61.78
CA ASN A 351 14.99 16.53 61.18
C ASN A 351 13.88 15.83 62.02
N GLU A 352 13.45 14.66 61.50
CA GLU A 352 12.73 13.55 62.17
C GLU A 352 11.19 13.66 62.23
N LYS A 353 10.34 12.68 61.85
CA LYS A 353 10.32 11.19 61.59
C LYS A 353 9.55 10.38 62.66
N SER A 354 8.92 9.29 62.19
CA SER A 354 8.22 8.20 62.92
C SER A 354 6.77 8.50 63.39
N ALA A 355 5.81 7.56 63.43
CA ALA A 355 5.73 6.19 62.86
C ALA A 355 4.28 5.62 62.79
N PHE A 356 4.05 4.71 61.82
CA PHE A 356 3.20 3.49 61.75
C PHE A 356 1.75 3.36 62.30
N SER A 357 0.87 2.82 61.43
CA SER A 357 -0.27 1.84 61.60
C SER A 357 -1.37 2.04 62.68
N SER A 358 -2.63 1.66 62.49
CA SER A 358 -3.40 1.11 61.35
C SER A 358 -4.91 1.37 61.57
N ASP A 359 -5.74 1.32 60.53
CA ASP A 359 -6.93 0.43 60.43
C ASP A 359 -7.77 0.74 59.17
N ASP A 360 -8.50 -0.27 58.71
CA ASP A 360 -9.14 -0.33 57.38
C ASP A 360 -10.51 0.35 57.28
N GLY A 361 -10.91 0.76 56.07
CA GLY A 361 -12.33 0.87 55.72
C GLY A 361 -12.73 1.81 54.59
N VAL A 362 -13.13 1.22 53.45
CA VAL A 362 -13.98 1.81 52.38
C VAL A 362 -13.34 2.91 51.50
N PHE A 363 -12.85 2.49 50.33
CA PHE A 363 -12.50 3.38 49.22
C PHE A 363 -13.70 3.70 48.32
N GLN A 364 -14.12 4.97 48.29
CA GLN A 364 -14.70 5.60 47.10
C GLN A 364 -13.98 6.93 46.86
N SER A 365 -13.15 7.01 45.83
CA SER A 365 -12.44 8.24 45.45
C SER A 365 -12.85 8.68 44.05
N GLY A 366 -13.82 9.60 43.96
CA GLY A 366 -14.05 10.37 42.75
C GLY A 366 -12.84 11.27 42.46
N ILE A 367 -12.32 11.23 41.24
CA ILE A 367 -11.21 12.10 40.83
C ILE A 367 -11.77 13.45 40.39
N ARG A 368 -11.37 14.50 41.11
CA ARG A 368 -11.65 15.91 40.83
C ARG A 368 -11.12 16.27 39.44
N GLN A 369 -11.97 16.86 38.59
CA GLN A 369 -11.50 17.53 37.38
C GLN A 369 -11.02 18.94 37.74
N ASP A 370 -9.71 19.17 37.70
CA ASP A 370 -9.16 20.52 37.70
C ASP A 370 -9.26 21.10 36.28
N HIS A 371 -10.13 22.11 36.11
CA HIS A 371 -10.17 22.92 34.90
C HIS A 371 -8.91 23.79 34.78
N PRO A 372 -8.18 23.76 33.65
CA PRO A 372 -7.25 24.82 33.31
C PRO A 372 -8.05 26.06 32.90
N SER A 373 -8.02 27.09 33.74
CA SER A 373 -8.65 28.38 33.49
C SER A 373 -8.09 29.06 32.23
N SER A 374 -8.96 29.70 31.46
CA SER A 374 -8.62 30.58 30.35
C SER A 374 -7.70 31.73 30.78
N ILE A 375 -6.49 31.81 30.20
CA ILE A 375 -5.73 33.03 29.85
C ILE A 375 -4.54 32.60 28.95
N GLU A 376 -4.59 32.97 27.66
CA GLU A 376 -3.47 33.47 26.83
C GLU A 376 -3.86 33.44 25.33
N GLN A 377 -4.67 34.42 24.91
CA GLN A 377 -4.64 34.88 23.52
C GLN A 377 -3.52 35.92 23.37
N ALA A 378 -2.26 35.48 23.22
CA ALA A 378 -1.19 36.34 22.72
C ALA A 378 -0.02 35.53 22.11
N SER A 379 0.26 35.77 20.82
CA SER A 379 1.58 35.66 20.16
C SER A 379 2.56 34.54 20.58
N THR A 380 2.84 33.62 19.66
CA THR A 380 4.19 33.60 19.05
C THR A 380 4.27 32.74 17.79
N LYS A 381 5.01 33.22 16.78
CA LYS A 381 5.51 32.37 15.68
C LYS A 381 6.27 31.20 16.30
N ALA A 382 5.77 29.97 16.19
CA ALA A 382 6.47 28.80 16.68
C ALA A 382 7.90 28.78 16.12
N SER A 383 8.89 28.87 17.01
CA SER A 383 10.31 28.97 16.65
C SER A 383 10.67 27.91 15.61
N ILE A 384 11.54 28.26 14.66
CA ILE A 384 12.01 27.35 13.61
C ILE A 384 12.55 26.05 14.25
N LEU A 385 13.21 26.17 15.41
CA LEU A 385 13.65 25.03 16.22
C LEU A 385 12.50 24.15 16.73
N LYS A 386 11.38 24.73 17.21
CA LYS A 386 10.22 23.95 17.70
C LYS A 386 9.51 23.23 16.54
N ARG A 387 9.44 23.84 15.36
CA ARG A 387 8.93 23.20 14.12
C ARG A 387 9.87 22.11 13.62
N ALA A 388 11.17 22.37 13.55
CA ALA A 388 12.19 21.38 13.18
C ALA A 388 12.21 20.20 14.16
N TYR A 389 12.08 20.44 15.46
CA TYR A 389 11.97 19.39 16.48
C TYR A 389 10.69 18.55 16.33
N LYS A 390 9.53 19.18 16.08
CA LYS A 390 8.28 18.44 15.82
C LYS A 390 8.36 17.61 14.54
N ALA A 391 8.96 18.14 13.47
CA ALA A 391 9.21 17.41 12.22
C ALA A 391 10.17 16.23 12.43
N PHE A 392 11.33 16.48 13.06
CA PHE A 392 12.32 15.44 13.42
C PHE A 392 11.67 14.31 14.23
N ARG A 393 10.86 14.65 15.24
CA ARG A 393 10.12 13.63 16.01
C ARG A 393 9.13 12.88 15.13
N ARG A 394 8.32 13.55 14.31
CA ARG A 394 7.37 12.87 13.41
C ARG A 394 8.07 11.86 12.47
N THR A 395 9.26 12.19 11.96
CA THR A 395 10.01 11.32 11.03
C THR A 395 10.76 10.19 11.73
N TYR A 396 11.47 10.45 12.83
CA TYR A 396 12.40 9.47 13.44
C TYR A 396 11.90 8.86 14.75
N CYS A 397 11.06 9.57 15.49
CA CYS A 397 10.53 9.13 16.79
C CYS A 397 9.01 9.37 16.85
N PRO A 398 8.23 8.72 15.95
CA PRO A 398 6.77 8.83 15.97
C PRO A 398 6.21 8.45 17.36
N GLY A 399 4.98 8.88 17.65
CA GLY A 399 4.19 8.44 18.80
C GLY A 399 2.88 7.82 18.31
N GLY A 400 2.47 6.68 18.88
CA GLY A 400 1.38 5.81 18.39
C GLY A 400 1.87 4.72 17.43
N GLU A 401 1.46 3.46 17.66
CA GLU A 401 1.74 2.35 16.74
C GLU A 401 1.30 2.71 15.30
N PRO A 402 2.03 2.28 14.26
CA PRO A 402 1.67 2.57 12.88
C PRO A 402 0.27 1.99 12.55
N PRO A 403 -0.52 2.66 11.71
CA PRO A 403 -1.83 2.15 11.31
C PRO A 403 -1.69 0.78 10.64
N LEU A 404 -2.50 -0.18 11.07
CA LEU A 404 -2.57 -1.50 10.44
C LEU A 404 -3.39 -1.40 9.15
N VAL A 405 -2.69 -1.43 8.01
CA VAL A 405 -3.31 -1.51 6.68
C VAL A 405 -3.59 -2.97 6.36
N LEU A 406 -4.85 -3.40 6.49
CA LEU A 406 -5.24 -4.78 6.20
C LEU A 406 -5.18 -5.05 4.68
N PRO A 407 -4.61 -6.19 4.25
CA PRO A 407 -4.52 -6.55 2.83
C PRO A 407 -5.86 -7.06 2.32
N SER A 408 -6.06 -6.92 1.01
CA SER A 408 -7.17 -7.55 0.26
C SER A 408 -6.60 -8.47 -0.81
N ALA A 409 -7.36 -9.48 -1.22
CA ALA A 409 -6.99 -10.31 -2.36
C ALA A 409 -6.66 -9.45 -3.61
N PRO A 410 -5.69 -9.87 -4.45
CA PRO A 410 -5.38 -9.18 -5.70
C PRO A 410 -6.58 -9.11 -6.66
N THR A 411 -6.76 -7.97 -7.33
CA THR A 411 -7.76 -7.83 -8.41
C THR A 411 -7.38 -8.65 -9.66
N ASP A 412 -8.29 -8.75 -10.63
CA ASP A 412 -8.03 -9.47 -11.89
C ASP A 412 -6.91 -8.81 -12.71
N GLU A 413 -6.79 -7.47 -12.64
CA GLU A 413 -5.67 -6.74 -13.21
C GLU A 413 -4.36 -7.03 -12.45
N GLU A 414 -4.40 -7.00 -11.11
CA GLU A 414 -3.22 -7.26 -10.28
C GLU A 414 -2.70 -8.69 -10.45
N LYS A 415 -3.59 -9.68 -10.66
CA LYS A 415 -3.25 -11.07 -10.94
C LYS A 415 -2.26 -11.21 -12.10
N LEU A 416 -2.47 -10.48 -13.19
CA LEU A 416 -1.67 -10.56 -14.42
C LEU A 416 -0.43 -9.65 -14.41
N LYS A 417 -0.34 -8.71 -13.45
CA LYS A 417 0.68 -7.66 -13.31
C LYS A 417 2.14 -8.13 -13.36
N TYR A 418 2.40 -9.39 -13.01
CA TYR A 418 3.74 -9.99 -12.90
C TYR A 418 4.13 -10.90 -14.10
N ILE A 419 3.22 -11.15 -15.06
CA ILE A 419 3.52 -11.92 -16.28
C ILE A 419 4.57 -11.21 -17.12
N GLU A 420 4.38 -9.91 -17.37
CA GLU A 420 5.33 -9.08 -18.11
C GLU A 420 6.52 -8.68 -17.24
N THR A 421 7.64 -9.38 -17.44
CA THR A 421 8.87 -9.11 -16.70
C THR A 421 9.55 -7.82 -17.17
N ASN A 422 9.35 -7.42 -18.43
CA ASN A 422 10.04 -6.30 -19.10
C ASN A 422 11.56 -6.28 -18.85
N ARG A 423 12.16 -7.47 -18.71
CA ARG A 423 13.54 -7.63 -18.23
C ARG A 423 14.62 -7.28 -19.24
N ILE A 424 14.30 -7.27 -20.54
CA ILE A 424 15.31 -7.02 -21.59
C ILE A 424 15.86 -5.59 -21.51
N PRO A 425 15.02 -4.52 -21.51
CA PRO A 425 15.50 -3.16 -21.25
C PRO A 425 16.22 -3.04 -19.90
N LEU A 426 15.63 -3.58 -18.82
CA LEU A 426 16.22 -3.57 -17.47
C LEU A 426 17.65 -4.13 -17.50
N TYR A 427 17.87 -5.31 -18.06
CA TYR A 427 19.20 -5.92 -18.10
C TYR A 427 20.15 -5.27 -19.10
N ILE A 428 19.70 -4.74 -20.25
CA ILE A 428 20.58 -4.01 -21.19
C ILE A 428 21.14 -2.75 -20.51
N PHE A 429 20.27 -1.92 -19.93
CA PHE A 429 20.71 -0.74 -19.20
C PHE A 429 21.50 -1.11 -17.94
N GLY A 430 21.14 -2.20 -17.26
CA GLY A 430 21.88 -2.74 -16.12
C GLY A 430 23.32 -3.15 -16.48
N VAL A 431 23.52 -3.87 -17.59
CA VAL A 431 24.85 -4.26 -18.08
C VAL A 431 25.68 -3.03 -18.45
N PHE A 432 25.12 -2.09 -19.23
CA PHE A 432 25.82 -0.83 -19.56
C PHE A 432 26.22 -0.05 -18.30
N SER A 433 25.26 0.07 -17.37
CA SER A 433 25.44 0.75 -16.09
C SER A 433 26.56 0.14 -15.26
N PHE A 434 26.54 -1.19 -15.13
CA PHE A 434 27.55 -1.96 -14.43
C PHE A 434 28.93 -1.86 -15.09
N LEU A 435 29.03 -2.00 -16.41
CA LEU A 435 30.31 -1.91 -17.13
C LEU A 435 30.95 -0.52 -16.96
N SER A 436 30.14 0.55 -16.98
CA SER A 436 30.61 1.91 -16.70
C SER A 436 31.19 2.03 -15.29
N LEU A 437 30.44 1.60 -14.27
CA LEU A 437 30.91 1.64 -12.88
C LEU A 437 32.14 0.73 -12.65
N SER A 438 32.16 -0.45 -13.26
CA SER A 438 33.28 -1.41 -13.22
C SER A 438 34.56 -0.80 -13.81
N ALA A 439 34.47 -0.10 -14.94
CA ALA A 439 35.60 0.62 -15.53
C ALA A 439 36.16 1.69 -14.57
N GLY A 440 35.30 2.53 -13.98
CA GLY A 440 35.72 3.53 -13.00
C GLY A 440 36.38 2.92 -11.75
N MET A 441 35.85 1.80 -11.26
CA MET A 441 36.40 1.06 -10.12
C MET A 441 37.74 0.38 -10.43
N TRP A 442 37.92 -0.16 -11.64
CA TRP A 442 39.20 -0.71 -12.08
C TRP A 442 40.25 0.38 -12.28
N LEU A 443 39.89 1.52 -12.89
CA LEU A 443 40.77 2.67 -13.01
C LEU A 443 41.29 3.16 -11.65
N PHE A 444 40.42 3.20 -10.63
CA PHE A 444 40.85 3.47 -9.25
C PHE A 444 41.83 2.41 -8.71
N ALA A 445 41.55 1.12 -8.90
CA ALA A 445 42.40 0.04 -8.39
C ALA A 445 43.79 -0.04 -9.05
N ILE A 446 43.93 0.40 -10.30
CA ILE A 446 45.19 0.35 -11.07
C ILE A 446 45.97 1.67 -11.13
N CYS A 447 45.37 2.81 -10.74
CA CYS A 447 46.05 4.11 -10.82
C CYS A 447 47.23 4.23 -9.84
N ASP A 448 47.24 3.42 -8.78
CA ASP A 448 48.39 3.31 -7.88
C ASP A 448 48.45 1.94 -7.16
N PRO A 449 49.63 1.37 -6.90
CA PRO A 449 49.78 0.13 -6.12
C PRO A 449 49.10 0.15 -4.74
N ILE A 450 48.97 1.32 -4.09
CA ILE A 450 48.29 1.43 -2.78
C ILE A 450 46.78 1.10 -2.85
N PHE A 451 46.18 1.12 -4.05
CA PHE A 451 44.76 0.84 -4.26
C PHE A 451 44.49 -0.55 -4.86
N SER A 452 45.51 -1.33 -5.22
CA SER A 452 45.32 -2.60 -5.93
C SER A 452 44.52 -3.66 -5.15
N TRP A 453 44.50 -3.58 -3.82
CA TRP A 453 43.62 -4.40 -2.97
C TRP A 453 42.13 -4.23 -3.30
N TYR A 454 41.72 -3.05 -3.77
CA TYR A 454 40.34 -2.77 -4.16
C TYR A 454 39.90 -3.66 -5.34
N GLY A 455 40.85 -4.04 -6.22
CA GLY A 455 40.61 -4.94 -7.35
C GLY A 455 40.04 -6.31 -6.96
N ILE A 456 40.26 -6.79 -5.74
CA ILE A 456 39.64 -8.03 -5.22
C ILE A 456 38.13 -7.86 -5.11
N PHE A 457 37.66 -6.74 -4.57
CA PHE A 457 36.23 -6.42 -4.43
C PHE A 457 35.58 -6.16 -5.79
N VAL A 458 36.29 -5.49 -6.70
CA VAL A 458 35.83 -5.29 -8.08
C VAL A 458 35.70 -6.63 -8.80
N THR A 459 36.68 -7.52 -8.69
CA THR A 459 36.64 -8.89 -9.25
C THR A 459 35.46 -9.68 -8.70
N PHE A 460 35.25 -9.68 -7.39
CA PHE A 460 34.11 -10.33 -6.74
C PHE A 460 32.75 -9.83 -7.29
N LEU A 461 32.59 -8.51 -7.38
CA LEU A 461 31.38 -7.88 -7.91
C LEU A 461 31.17 -8.21 -9.39
N ASN A 462 32.24 -8.27 -10.19
CA ASN A 462 32.18 -8.67 -11.59
C ASN A 462 31.75 -10.14 -11.74
N ILE A 463 32.29 -11.06 -10.94
CA ILE A 463 31.90 -12.48 -10.94
C ILE A 463 30.41 -12.64 -10.56
N TYR A 464 29.97 -11.97 -9.49
CA TYR A 464 28.56 -11.98 -9.07
C TYR A 464 27.64 -11.51 -10.20
N LEU A 465 27.91 -10.34 -10.77
CA LEU A 465 27.04 -9.76 -11.80
C LEU A 465 27.10 -10.54 -13.11
N MET A 466 28.25 -11.07 -13.51
CA MET A 466 28.36 -11.99 -14.65
C MET A 466 27.45 -13.22 -14.48
N ILE A 467 27.48 -13.87 -13.30
CA ILE A 467 26.58 -15.00 -12.99
C ILE A 467 25.11 -14.54 -13.00
N SER A 468 24.80 -13.38 -12.41
CA SER A 468 23.44 -12.84 -12.33
C SER A 468 22.85 -12.53 -13.71
N TYR A 469 23.62 -11.89 -14.61
CA TYR A 469 23.17 -11.59 -15.97
C TYR A 469 23.11 -12.87 -16.83
N PHE A 470 24.04 -13.81 -16.67
CA PHE A 470 24.01 -15.09 -17.37
C PHE A 470 22.75 -15.92 -17.04
N VAL A 471 22.43 -16.07 -15.75
CA VAL A 471 21.20 -16.72 -15.29
C VAL A 471 19.94 -15.95 -15.75
N GLY A 472 20.02 -14.61 -15.82
CA GLY A 472 18.88 -13.73 -16.05
C GLY A 472 18.50 -13.45 -17.51
N LEU A 473 19.47 -13.37 -18.42
CA LEU A 473 19.25 -12.98 -19.82
C LEU A 473 18.91 -14.16 -20.74
N ILE A 474 19.38 -15.36 -20.45
CA ILE A 474 19.30 -16.50 -21.39
C ILE A 474 17.94 -17.19 -21.29
N GLY A 475 17.01 -16.82 -22.19
CA GLY A 475 15.76 -17.54 -22.47
C GLY A 475 14.49 -16.68 -22.52
N ARG A 476 13.34 -17.33 -22.78
CA ARG A 476 12.01 -16.69 -22.91
C ARG A 476 11.34 -16.44 -21.56
N ASP A 477 10.44 -15.45 -21.52
CA ASP A 477 9.56 -15.22 -20.36
C ASP A 477 8.61 -16.41 -20.11
N TRP A 478 7.90 -16.37 -18.99
CA TRP A 478 6.90 -17.41 -18.69
C TRP A 478 5.72 -17.28 -19.67
N ASP A 479 5.31 -18.41 -20.25
CA ASP A 479 4.32 -18.48 -21.31
C ASP A 479 2.91 -18.66 -20.70
N TYR A 480 2.15 -17.56 -20.63
CA TYR A 480 0.78 -17.57 -20.12
C TYR A 480 -0.16 -18.40 -21.01
N GLU A 481 0.02 -18.39 -22.33
CA GLU A 481 -0.77 -19.22 -23.26
C GLU A 481 -0.48 -20.71 -23.08
N SER A 482 0.76 -21.07 -22.72
CA SER A 482 1.08 -22.45 -22.28
C SER A 482 0.35 -22.81 -20.99
N HIS A 483 0.22 -21.89 -20.05
CA HIS A 483 -0.47 -22.14 -18.79
C HIS A 483 -2.00 -22.26 -18.99
N LEU A 484 -2.61 -21.41 -19.83
CA LEU A 484 -4.02 -21.53 -20.21
C LEU A 484 -4.30 -22.89 -20.88
N ARG A 485 -3.47 -23.33 -21.82
CA ARG A 485 -3.57 -24.67 -22.43
C ARG A 485 -3.43 -25.81 -21.42
N ILE A 486 -2.56 -25.67 -20.41
CA ILE A 486 -2.44 -26.64 -19.31
C ILE A 486 -3.74 -26.70 -18.50
N ARG A 487 -4.40 -25.56 -18.24
CA ARG A 487 -5.71 -25.50 -17.56
C ARG A 487 -6.84 -26.12 -18.37
N GLU A 488 -6.86 -25.91 -19.69
CA GLU A 488 -7.83 -26.54 -20.61
C GLU A 488 -7.65 -28.06 -20.67
N GLN A 489 -6.40 -28.55 -20.62
CA GLN A 489 -6.08 -29.98 -20.62
C GLN A 489 -6.36 -30.68 -19.28
N HIS A 490 -6.29 -29.94 -18.17
CA HIS A 490 -6.50 -30.46 -16.81
C HIS A 490 -7.61 -29.66 -16.10
N PRO A 491 -8.86 -29.70 -16.61
CA PRO A 491 -9.95 -28.94 -16.03
C PRO A 491 -10.26 -29.42 -14.62
N ILE A 492 -10.40 -28.48 -13.68
CA ILE A 492 -10.78 -28.74 -12.29
C ILE A 492 -12.31 -28.75 -12.19
N THR A 493 -12.91 -29.93 -12.15
CA THR A 493 -14.33 -30.16 -11.86
C THR A 493 -14.50 -30.75 -10.46
N ASP A 494 -15.74 -30.98 -10.02
CA ASP A 494 -16.00 -31.62 -8.74
C ASP A 494 -15.39 -33.03 -8.68
N GLU A 495 -15.40 -33.76 -9.80
CA GLU A 495 -14.84 -35.10 -9.94
C GLU A 495 -13.31 -35.08 -9.97
N THR A 496 -12.70 -34.24 -10.82
CA THR A 496 -11.24 -34.24 -11.08
C THR A 496 -10.42 -33.51 -10.04
N ALA A 497 -11.02 -32.62 -9.24
CA ALA A 497 -10.32 -31.93 -8.15
C ALA A 497 -9.72 -32.95 -7.15
N PRO A 498 -8.42 -32.88 -6.83
CA PRO A 498 -7.85 -33.67 -5.74
C PRO A 498 -8.24 -33.13 -4.36
N THR A 499 -7.93 -33.89 -3.30
CA THR A 499 -8.11 -33.41 -1.93
C THR A 499 -7.03 -32.40 -1.52
N VAL A 500 -7.40 -31.36 -0.78
CA VAL A 500 -6.53 -30.25 -0.38
C VAL A 500 -6.71 -29.88 1.10
N ASP A 501 -5.62 -29.92 1.87
CA ASP A 501 -5.56 -29.32 3.21
C ASP A 501 -5.02 -27.88 3.13
N ILE A 502 -5.65 -26.92 3.82
CA ILE A 502 -5.15 -25.55 3.96
C ILE A 502 -4.53 -25.39 5.34
N TYR A 503 -3.24 -25.06 5.39
CA TYR A 503 -2.52 -24.80 6.64
C TYR A 503 -2.38 -23.30 6.88
N LEU A 504 -2.87 -22.87 8.05
CA LEU A 504 -2.83 -21.49 8.53
C LEU A 504 -2.00 -21.40 9.83
N PRO A 505 -0.65 -21.44 9.73
CA PRO A 505 0.24 -21.25 10.88
C PRO A 505 0.10 -19.84 11.49
N CYS A 506 -0.10 -19.80 12.80
CA CYS A 506 -0.13 -18.58 13.61
C CYS A 506 0.54 -18.83 14.98
N CYS A 507 0.79 -17.76 15.74
CA CYS A 507 1.49 -17.78 17.02
C CYS A 507 1.18 -16.53 17.87
N SER A 508 1.32 -15.33 17.29
CA SER A 508 1.20 -14.06 18.02
C SER A 508 0.63 -12.91 17.19
N GLU A 509 0.01 -13.22 16.06
CA GLU A 509 -0.57 -12.27 15.14
C GLU A 509 -1.90 -11.72 15.71
N PRO A 510 -2.22 -10.42 15.50
CA PRO A 510 -3.50 -9.85 15.93
C PRO A 510 -4.70 -10.58 15.30
N LEU A 511 -5.77 -10.74 16.08
CA LEU A 511 -7.03 -11.36 15.62
C LEU A 511 -7.60 -10.67 14.37
N GLU A 512 -7.48 -9.35 14.27
CA GLU A 512 -7.92 -8.57 13.09
C GLU A 512 -7.22 -9.01 11.79
N ILE A 513 -5.96 -9.43 11.85
CA ILE A 513 -5.20 -9.95 10.69
C ILE A 513 -5.68 -11.37 10.36
N LEU A 514 -5.79 -12.23 11.37
CA LEU A 514 -6.26 -13.60 11.21
C LEU A 514 -7.68 -13.65 10.62
N GLU A 515 -8.62 -12.90 11.19
CA GLU A 515 -10.01 -12.80 10.73
C GLU A 515 -10.09 -12.30 9.28
N ASN A 516 -9.31 -11.27 8.92
CA ASN A 516 -9.26 -10.75 7.57
C ASN A 516 -8.76 -11.81 6.56
N THR A 517 -7.65 -12.49 6.85
CA THR A 517 -7.11 -13.58 6.03
C THR A 517 -8.12 -14.73 5.91
N TRP A 518 -8.72 -15.16 7.01
CA TRP A 518 -9.64 -16.30 7.04
C TRP A 518 -10.95 -16.00 6.30
N SER A 519 -11.39 -14.75 6.27
CA SER A 519 -12.52 -14.29 5.45
C SER A 519 -12.28 -14.37 3.93
N HIS A 520 -11.03 -14.53 3.50
CA HIS A 520 -10.64 -14.83 2.11
C HIS A 520 -10.44 -16.34 1.88
N ILE A 521 -9.91 -17.08 2.88
CA ILE A 521 -9.75 -18.54 2.81
C ILE A 521 -11.10 -19.25 2.58
N ILE A 522 -12.18 -18.80 3.24
CA ILE A 522 -13.54 -19.36 3.01
C ILE A 522 -14.10 -19.12 1.60
N ARG A 523 -13.44 -18.28 0.78
CA ARG A 523 -13.86 -17.98 -0.60
C ARG A 523 -12.99 -18.69 -1.65
N LEU A 524 -12.09 -19.58 -1.24
CA LEU A 524 -11.35 -20.42 -2.17
C LEU A 524 -12.34 -21.29 -2.97
N ASP A 525 -12.28 -21.17 -4.29
CA ASP A 525 -13.15 -21.90 -5.21
C ASP A 525 -12.62 -23.33 -5.38
N TRP A 526 -13.13 -24.21 -4.53
CA TRP A 526 -12.83 -25.63 -4.49
C TRP A 526 -14.04 -26.43 -4.00
N PRO A 527 -14.23 -27.69 -4.43
CA PRO A 527 -15.23 -28.58 -3.85
C PRO A 527 -15.15 -28.65 -2.32
N ALA A 528 -16.20 -28.22 -1.63
CA ALA A 528 -16.22 -28.09 -0.18
C ALA A 528 -15.93 -29.42 0.55
N HIS A 529 -16.33 -30.55 -0.04
CA HIS A 529 -16.06 -31.88 0.52
C HIS A 529 -14.61 -32.37 0.31
N LYS A 530 -13.81 -31.66 -0.51
CA LYS A 530 -12.39 -31.94 -0.80
C LYS A 530 -11.44 -30.89 -0.22
N LEU A 531 -11.94 -29.82 0.39
CA LEU A 531 -11.15 -28.76 1.02
C LEU A 531 -11.27 -28.85 2.55
N LYS A 532 -10.15 -28.95 3.27
CA LYS A 532 -10.13 -28.95 4.74
C LYS A 532 -9.20 -27.87 5.25
N VAL A 533 -9.68 -26.97 6.12
CA VAL A 533 -8.87 -25.88 6.67
C VAL A 533 -8.40 -26.20 8.09
N TYR A 534 -7.12 -25.96 8.36
CA TYR A 534 -6.45 -26.21 9.64
C TYR A 534 -5.70 -24.96 10.12
N VAL A 535 -6.16 -24.40 11.23
CA VAL A 535 -5.45 -23.37 12.00
C VAL A 535 -4.40 -24.06 12.86
N LEU A 536 -3.14 -23.66 12.73
CA LEU A 536 -2.01 -24.28 13.42
C LEU A 536 -1.44 -23.27 14.43
N ASP A 537 -1.89 -23.30 15.68
CA ASP A 537 -1.61 -22.24 16.67
C ASP A 537 -0.43 -22.59 17.62
N ASP A 538 0.72 -21.99 17.35
CA ASP A 538 1.92 -22.09 18.20
C ASP A 538 1.83 -21.21 19.48
N GLY A 539 0.76 -20.43 19.65
CA GLY A 539 0.53 -19.50 20.77
C GLY A 539 -0.50 -19.94 21.82
N ASP A 540 -1.38 -20.90 21.52
CA ASP A 540 -2.49 -21.38 22.38
C ASP A 540 -3.48 -20.30 22.82
N GLN A 541 -3.79 -19.35 21.95
CA GLN A 541 -4.65 -18.23 22.34
C GLN A 541 -6.13 -18.65 22.28
N PRO A 542 -6.89 -18.60 23.40
CA PRO A 542 -8.30 -19.02 23.40
C PRO A 542 -9.12 -18.27 22.34
N ALA A 543 -8.88 -16.97 22.18
CA ALA A 543 -9.55 -16.18 21.16
C ALA A 543 -9.26 -16.61 19.71
N VAL A 544 -8.10 -17.23 19.43
CA VAL A 544 -7.77 -17.81 18.11
C VAL A 544 -8.52 -19.12 17.90
N ARG A 545 -8.71 -19.92 18.96
CA ARG A 545 -9.55 -21.13 18.95
C ARG A 545 -11.02 -20.79 18.72
N ASP A 546 -11.53 -19.79 19.43
CA ASP A 546 -12.90 -19.28 19.27
C ASP A 546 -13.10 -18.72 17.86
N LEU A 547 -12.13 -17.95 17.35
CA LEU A 547 -12.11 -17.47 15.97
C LEU A 547 -12.18 -18.63 14.97
N ALA A 548 -11.41 -19.69 15.18
CA ALA A 548 -11.37 -20.85 14.27
C ALA A 548 -12.72 -21.57 14.24
N ALA A 549 -13.35 -21.74 15.40
CA ALA A 549 -14.69 -22.30 15.50
C ALA A 549 -15.75 -21.46 14.76
N ARG A 550 -15.69 -20.11 14.81
CA ARG A 550 -16.61 -19.23 14.06
C ARG A 550 -16.50 -19.40 12.53
N PHE A 551 -15.31 -19.73 12.03
CA PHE A 551 -15.09 -20.01 10.60
C PHE A 551 -15.30 -21.50 10.22
N GLY A 552 -15.62 -22.38 11.18
CA GLY A 552 -15.72 -23.82 10.94
C GLY A 552 -14.38 -24.50 10.64
N PHE A 553 -13.26 -23.89 11.03
CA PHE A 553 -11.92 -24.40 10.77
C PHE A 553 -11.46 -25.39 11.85
N ASN A 554 -10.71 -26.41 11.44
CA ASN A 554 -10.09 -27.34 12.38
C ASN A 554 -8.96 -26.61 13.11
N TYR A 555 -8.92 -26.71 14.44
CA TYR A 555 -7.91 -26.05 15.26
C TYR A 555 -6.91 -27.09 15.77
N ILE A 556 -5.65 -26.96 15.39
CA ILE A 556 -4.54 -27.83 15.81
C ILE A 556 -3.58 -27.04 16.70
N VAL A 557 -3.29 -27.64 17.84
CA VAL A 557 -2.25 -27.25 18.78
C VAL A 557 -1.32 -28.45 18.97
N ARG A 558 -0.03 -28.19 19.27
CA ARG A 558 0.98 -29.21 19.48
C ARG A 558 1.64 -29.14 20.85
N ASP A 559 2.01 -30.29 21.38
CA ASP A 559 2.56 -30.38 22.74
C ASP A 559 4.04 -29.97 22.78
N ASP A 560 4.77 -30.12 21.66
CA ASP A 560 6.22 -29.90 21.58
C ASP A 560 6.64 -28.43 21.33
N ARG A 561 5.77 -27.45 21.60
CA ARG A 561 6.07 -26.02 21.39
C ARG A 561 7.25 -25.57 22.26
N PRO A 562 8.18 -24.74 21.73
CA PRO A 562 8.25 -24.17 20.39
C PRO A 562 9.23 -24.92 19.45
N ARG A 563 9.39 -26.25 19.58
CA ARG A 563 10.38 -27.05 18.82
C ARG A 563 10.27 -26.75 17.33
N LEU A 564 11.35 -26.28 16.71
CA LEU A 564 11.43 -25.91 15.28
C LEU A 564 10.38 -24.90 14.78
N ARG A 565 9.56 -24.32 15.66
CA ARG A 565 8.61 -23.22 15.37
C ARG A 565 7.70 -23.56 14.18
N LYS A 566 7.51 -22.67 13.21
CA LYS A 566 6.67 -22.89 12.01
C LYS A 566 6.94 -24.25 11.35
N ALA A 567 8.20 -24.65 11.17
CA ALA A 567 8.55 -25.95 10.59
C ALA A 567 8.06 -27.14 11.44
N GLY A 568 8.20 -27.06 12.77
CA GLY A 568 7.69 -28.07 13.69
C GLY A 568 6.15 -28.13 13.68
N ASN A 569 5.50 -26.97 13.61
CA ASN A 569 4.06 -26.83 13.55
C ASN A 569 3.47 -27.43 12.26
N LEU A 570 4.07 -27.12 11.11
CA LEU A 570 3.73 -27.71 9.81
C LEU A 570 3.95 -29.23 9.78
N ARG A 571 5.04 -29.75 10.37
CA ARG A 571 5.28 -31.20 10.49
C ARG A 571 4.27 -31.88 11.42
N TRP A 572 3.86 -31.22 12.51
CA TRP A 572 2.86 -31.76 13.45
C TRP A 572 1.48 -31.90 12.80
N ALA A 573 1.10 -30.91 11.98
CA ALA A 573 -0.10 -30.95 11.16
C ALA A 573 0.01 -32.02 10.05
N PHE A 574 1.12 -32.07 9.32
CA PHE A 574 1.37 -33.03 8.24
C PHE A 574 1.21 -34.49 8.70
N ALA A 575 1.58 -34.81 9.95
CA ALA A 575 1.41 -36.14 10.54
C ALA A 575 -0.03 -36.48 11.01
N ARG A 576 -0.99 -35.55 10.86
CA ARG A 576 -2.38 -35.65 11.34
C ARG A 576 -3.43 -35.29 10.29
N THR A 577 -3.00 -35.16 9.05
CA THR A 577 -3.81 -34.75 7.90
C THR A 577 -3.38 -35.58 6.68
N GLU A 578 -4.30 -35.80 5.74
CA GLU A 578 -4.19 -36.93 4.81
C GLU A 578 -4.41 -36.53 3.34
N SER A 579 -4.82 -35.29 3.05
CA SER A 579 -5.18 -34.89 1.68
C SER A 579 -3.99 -34.90 0.72
N ASP A 580 -4.22 -35.25 -0.54
CA ASP A 580 -3.21 -35.45 -1.59
C ASP A 580 -2.26 -34.25 -1.74
N PHE A 581 -2.81 -33.06 -1.52
CA PHE A 581 -2.09 -31.79 -1.54
C PHE A 581 -2.37 -30.99 -0.27
N PHE A 582 -1.49 -30.04 0.02
CA PHE A 582 -1.77 -28.99 0.99
C PHE A 582 -1.24 -27.64 0.51
N ALA A 583 -1.89 -26.56 0.93
CA ALA A 583 -1.43 -25.18 0.68
C ALA A 583 -1.05 -24.51 2.00
N ILE A 584 0.00 -23.67 1.98
CA ILE A 584 0.40 -22.87 3.14
C ILE A 584 0.14 -21.40 2.85
N PHE A 585 -0.59 -20.74 3.75
CA PHE A 585 -0.69 -19.28 3.82
C PHE A 585 -0.17 -18.82 5.18
N ASP A 586 0.79 -17.89 5.17
CA ASP A 586 1.10 -17.14 6.39
C ASP A 586 -0.11 -16.30 6.82
N ALA A 587 -0.22 -16.06 8.13
CA ALA A 587 -1.37 -15.44 8.79
C ALA A 587 -1.85 -14.11 8.17
N ASP A 588 -0.99 -13.41 7.43
CA ASP A 588 -1.21 -12.09 6.85
C ASP A 588 -1.42 -12.10 5.32
N PHE A 589 -1.53 -13.25 4.65
CA PHE A 589 -1.76 -13.35 3.21
C PHE A 589 -3.22 -13.65 2.84
N CYS A 590 -3.87 -12.72 2.15
CA CYS A 590 -5.24 -12.87 1.63
C CYS A 590 -5.23 -13.41 0.18
N PRO A 591 -5.65 -14.67 -0.07
CA PRO A 591 -5.70 -15.23 -1.42
C PRO A 591 -6.95 -14.82 -2.21
N ARG A 592 -6.84 -14.92 -3.54
CA ARG A 592 -7.97 -14.88 -4.47
C ARG A 592 -8.77 -16.19 -4.41
N PRO A 593 -10.08 -16.17 -4.76
CA PRO A 593 -10.88 -17.39 -4.92
C PRO A 593 -10.25 -18.44 -5.85
N ASP A 594 -9.69 -18.00 -6.97
CA ASP A 594 -9.11 -18.87 -8.01
C ASP A 594 -7.71 -19.42 -7.68
N PHE A 595 -7.13 -19.11 -6.51
CA PHE A 595 -5.76 -19.48 -6.13
C PHE A 595 -5.43 -20.97 -6.38
N LEU A 596 -6.30 -21.88 -5.92
CA LEU A 596 -6.06 -23.32 -6.06
C LEU A 596 -6.20 -23.78 -7.51
N ARG A 597 -7.16 -23.23 -8.27
CA ARG A 597 -7.37 -23.58 -9.69
C ARG A 597 -6.19 -23.19 -10.56
N GLU A 598 -5.58 -22.03 -10.32
CA GLU A 598 -4.41 -21.57 -11.08
C GLU A 598 -3.13 -22.39 -10.75
N LEU A 599 -2.97 -22.89 -9.51
CA LEU A 599 -1.75 -23.61 -9.13
C LEU A 599 -1.84 -25.14 -9.26
N MET A 600 -3.02 -25.74 -9.05
CA MET A 600 -3.16 -27.20 -9.05
C MET A 600 -2.87 -27.84 -10.42
N VAL A 601 -3.17 -27.13 -11.51
CA VAL A 601 -2.98 -27.66 -12.88
C VAL A 601 -1.52 -27.99 -13.20
N GLU A 602 -0.55 -27.29 -12.59
CA GLU A 602 0.90 -27.60 -12.72
C GLU A 602 1.32 -28.87 -11.96
N HIS A 603 0.53 -29.30 -10.97
CA HIS A 603 0.65 -30.62 -10.35
C HIS A 603 -0.05 -31.71 -11.17
N LEU A 604 -1.20 -31.43 -11.77
CA LEU A 604 -1.91 -32.42 -12.60
C LEU A 604 -1.15 -32.72 -13.90
N ALA A 605 -0.53 -31.71 -14.51
CA ALA A 605 0.27 -31.86 -15.73
C ALA A 605 1.63 -32.54 -15.54
N ASP A 606 2.13 -32.66 -14.30
CA ASP A 606 3.45 -33.26 -14.01
C ASP A 606 3.47 -33.87 -12.60
N GLU A 607 3.37 -35.20 -12.54
CA GLU A 607 3.41 -35.96 -11.29
C GLU A 607 4.68 -35.68 -10.47
N LYS A 608 5.80 -35.30 -11.10
CA LYS A 608 7.05 -34.95 -10.40
C LYS A 608 7.06 -33.52 -9.85
N THR A 609 6.04 -32.71 -10.07
CA THR A 609 5.88 -31.42 -9.38
C THR A 609 5.53 -31.64 -7.91
N ALA A 610 6.48 -31.32 -7.03
CA ALA A 610 6.34 -31.38 -5.57
C ALA A 610 5.76 -30.10 -4.98
N ILE A 611 6.14 -28.93 -5.53
CA ILE A 611 5.70 -27.62 -5.04
C ILE A 611 5.41 -26.71 -6.23
N VAL A 612 4.27 -26.02 -6.22
CA VAL A 612 3.95 -24.91 -7.13
C VAL A 612 3.86 -23.63 -6.30
N GLN A 613 4.76 -22.69 -6.58
CA GLN A 613 4.90 -21.42 -5.87
C GLN A 613 4.31 -20.26 -6.69
N SER A 614 3.47 -19.43 -6.09
CA SER A 614 3.10 -18.11 -6.64
C SER A 614 3.87 -16.97 -5.97
N PRO A 615 3.89 -15.75 -6.55
CA PRO A 615 4.35 -14.54 -5.89
C PRO A 615 3.81 -14.32 -4.48
N GLN A 616 4.62 -13.69 -3.63
CA GLN A 616 4.12 -12.88 -2.52
C GLN A 616 3.94 -11.46 -3.04
N TYR A 617 2.69 -11.08 -3.33
CA TYR A 617 2.36 -9.74 -3.78
C TYR A 617 2.18 -8.81 -2.57
N PHE A 618 2.68 -7.58 -2.69
CA PHE A 618 2.55 -6.55 -1.66
C PHE A 618 2.10 -5.27 -2.36
N ARG A 619 0.91 -4.79 -1.99
CA ARG A 619 0.42 -3.49 -2.48
C ARG A 619 1.18 -2.38 -1.75
N VAL A 620 1.58 -1.34 -2.48
CA VAL A 620 2.29 -0.17 -1.93
C VAL A 620 1.35 1.03 -1.99
N THR A 621 1.05 1.60 -0.82
CA THR A 621 0.04 2.66 -0.65
C THR A 621 0.52 3.74 0.34
N ASP A 622 -0.07 4.94 0.26
CA ASP A 622 0.40 6.12 1.04
C ASP A 622 0.00 6.10 2.52
N ASP A 623 -0.93 5.22 2.92
CA ASP A 623 -1.32 4.95 4.30
C ASP A 623 -0.33 4.03 5.05
N GLN A 624 0.49 3.27 4.32
CA GLN A 624 1.55 2.42 4.87
C GLN A 624 2.76 3.23 5.36
N THR A 625 3.55 2.63 6.24
CA THR A 625 4.83 3.20 6.65
C THR A 625 5.85 3.21 5.51
N TRP A 626 6.85 4.10 5.59
CA TRP A 626 7.96 4.11 4.62
C TRP A 626 8.73 2.77 4.57
N ILE A 627 8.68 1.97 5.63
CA ILE A 627 9.30 0.64 5.67
C ILE A 627 8.48 -0.33 4.80
N GLU A 628 7.16 -0.36 4.97
CA GLU A 628 6.26 -1.20 4.17
C GLU A 628 6.33 -0.84 2.69
N GLN A 629 6.23 0.45 2.35
CA GLN A 629 6.30 0.92 0.97
C GLN A 629 7.61 0.51 0.29
N GLY A 630 8.75 0.72 0.99
CA GLY A 630 10.05 0.31 0.49
C GLY A 630 10.20 -1.21 0.37
N ALA A 631 9.76 -1.95 1.39
CA ALA A 631 9.86 -3.40 1.46
C ALA A 631 9.06 -4.09 0.34
N GLY A 632 7.81 -3.68 0.12
CA GLY A 632 6.94 -4.22 -0.93
C GLY A 632 7.53 -3.97 -2.33
N ALA A 633 7.92 -2.73 -2.62
CA ALA A 633 8.52 -2.36 -3.90
C ALA A 633 9.84 -3.12 -4.20
N THR A 634 10.60 -3.50 -3.17
CA THR A 634 11.86 -4.24 -3.33
C THR A 634 11.65 -5.71 -3.70
N GLN A 635 10.50 -6.31 -3.36
CA GLN A 635 10.21 -7.70 -3.69
C GLN A 635 9.92 -7.93 -5.19
N GLU A 636 9.59 -6.87 -5.95
CA GLU A 636 9.27 -6.98 -7.37
C GLU A 636 10.38 -7.64 -8.19
N LEU A 637 11.65 -7.25 -7.98
CA LEU A 637 12.77 -7.83 -8.73
C LEU A 637 12.87 -9.34 -8.50
N PHE A 638 12.61 -9.79 -7.27
CA PHE A 638 12.68 -11.20 -6.93
C PHE A 638 11.54 -12.00 -7.58
N TYR A 639 10.28 -11.56 -7.41
CA TYR A 639 9.12 -12.31 -7.89
C TYR A 639 8.86 -12.16 -9.40
N ARG A 640 9.10 -10.98 -10.00
CA ARG A 640 8.87 -10.76 -11.44
C ARG A 640 10.00 -11.27 -12.31
N VAL A 641 11.26 -11.24 -11.84
CA VAL A 641 12.42 -11.56 -12.68
C VAL A 641 13.21 -12.75 -12.17
N VAL A 642 13.66 -12.73 -10.91
CA VAL A 642 14.56 -13.77 -10.39
C VAL A 642 13.89 -15.14 -10.33
N GLN A 643 12.67 -15.25 -9.80
CA GLN A 643 11.93 -16.52 -9.72
C GLN A 643 11.53 -17.04 -11.11
N VAL A 644 11.11 -16.16 -12.03
CA VAL A 644 10.81 -16.54 -13.43
C VAL A 644 12.05 -17.12 -14.12
N ASN A 645 13.20 -16.49 -13.96
CA ASN A 645 14.46 -16.97 -14.53
C ASN A 645 14.95 -18.26 -13.85
N ARG A 646 14.79 -18.39 -12.53
CA ARG A 646 15.06 -19.64 -11.79
C ARG A 646 14.19 -20.80 -12.27
N ASN A 647 12.92 -20.55 -12.55
CA ASN A 647 11.96 -21.57 -13.01
C ASN A 647 12.39 -22.22 -14.33
N ARG A 648 12.93 -21.43 -15.27
CA ARG A 648 13.52 -21.92 -16.53
C ARG A 648 14.61 -22.97 -16.30
N TRP A 649 15.39 -22.81 -15.24
CA TRP A 649 16.49 -23.71 -14.89
C TRP A 649 16.10 -24.80 -13.87
N GLY A 650 14.80 -24.97 -13.57
CA GLY A 650 14.33 -25.88 -12.52
C GLY A 650 14.86 -25.54 -11.13
N ALA A 651 15.18 -24.25 -10.89
CA ALA A 651 15.87 -23.75 -9.70
C ALA A 651 15.00 -22.79 -8.85
N SER A 652 13.68 -22.85 -9.04
CA SER A 652 12.67 -22.09 -8.28
C SER A 652 12.83 -22.34 -6.78
N ILE A 653 12.68 -21.28 -5.99
CA ILE A 653 12.73 -21.35 -4.52
C ILE A 653 11.31 -21.37 -3.97
N CYS A 654 11.05 -22.27 -3.02
CA CYS A 654 9.87 -22.18 -2.16
C CYS A 654 10.11 -21.10 -1.08
N VAL A 655 9.14 -20.21 -0.87
CA VAL A 655 9.23 -19.04 0.03
C VAL A 655 8.22 -19.07 1.19
N GLY A 656 7.70 -20.26 1.51
CA GLY A 656 7.03 -20.53 2.80
C GLY A 656 5.57 -20.11 2.92
N SER A 657 5.05 -19.35 1.97
CA SER A 657 3.62 -19.01 1.83
C SER A 657 3.26 -18.95 0.35
N ASN A 658 1.97 -18.99 0.03
CA ASN A 658 1.42 -18.85 -1.33
C ASN A 658 1.92 -19.96 -2.26
N ALA A 659 1.94 -21.20 -1.74
CA ALA A 659 2.37 -22.37 -2.48
C ALA A 659 1.48 -23.58 -2.18
N VAL A 660 1.27 -24.40 -3.20
CA VAL A 660 0.66 -25.74 -3.09
C VAL A 660 1.77 -26.78 -3.11
N TYR A 661 1.62 -27.81 -2.27
CA TYR A 661 2.58 -28.88 -2.05
C TYR A 661 1.90 -30.23 -2.28
N ARG A 662 2.52 -31.13 -3.04
CA ARG A 662 2.08 -32.53 -3.17
C ARG A 662 2.54 -33.31 -1.95
N ARG A 663 1.60 -33.83 -1.15
CA ARG A 663 1.89 -34.57 0.09
C ARG A 663 2.90 -35.69 -0.11
N ALA A 664 2.68 -36.53 -1.14
CA ALA A 664 3.53 -37.67 -1.49
C ALA A 664 5.01 -37.31 -1.62
N SER A 665 5.35 -36.10 -2.10
CA SER A 665 6.74 -35.66 -2.25
C SER A 665 7.47 -35.42 -0.91
N LEU A 666 6.75 -35.30 0.19
CA LEU A 666 7.28 -34.98 1.53
C LEU A 666 7.04 -36.09 2.57
N VAL A 667 6.37 -37.20 2.22
CA VAL A 667 6.10 -38.31 3.15
C VAL A 667 7.38 -38.90 3.72
N GLU A 668 8.35 -39.23 2.86
CA GLU A 668 9.65 -39.84 3.22
C GLU A 668 10.44 -39.02 4.25
N VAL A 669 10.26 -37.69 4.25
CA VAL A 669 10.96 -36.75 5.14
C VAL A 669 10.07 -36.27 6.29
N GLY A 670 8.81 -36.71 6.38
CA GLY A 670 7.86 -36.33 7.42
C GLY A 670 7.35 -34.88 7.33
N GLY A 671 7.21 -34.33 6.13
CA GLY A 671 6.71 -32.97 5.88
C GLY A 671 7.81 -31.96 5.52
N THR A 672 7.67 -30.70 5.94
CA THR A 672 8.66 -29.63 5.68
C THR A 672 10.00 -29.89 6.37
N ALA A 673 11.09 -29.33 5.85
CA ALA A 673 12.45 -29.53 6.35
C ALA A 673 12.61 -29.29 7.86
N GLU A 674 13.39 -30.15 8.52
CA GLU A 674 13.55 -30.13 9.98
C GLU A 674 14.57 -29.06 10.44
N ILE A 675 14.23 -27.78 10.26
CA ILE A 675 15.06 -26.62 10.61
C ILE A 675 14.21 -25.51 11.23
N GLY A 676 14.73 -24.83 12.27
CA GLY A 676 14.00 -23.80 13.01
C GLY A 676 13.92 -22.41 12.36
N PHE A 677 14.40 -22.25 11.11
CA PHE A 677 14.32 -21.03 10.30
C PHE A 677 14.51 -21.35 8.82
N SER A 678 13.81 -20.64 7.94
CA SER A 678 13.91 -20.81 6.47
C SER A 678 13.73 -22.26 6.02
N GLU A 679 12.75 -22.94 6.62
CA GLU A 679 12.35 -24.30 6.29
C GLU A 679 11.85 -24.42 4.85
N ASP A 680 11.30 -23.34 4.32
CA ASP A 680 10.82 -23.17 2.95
C ASP A 680 11.89 -23.47 1.89
N VAL A 681 13.00 -22.73 1.91
CA VAL A 681 14.11 -22.89 0.97
C VAL A 681 14.73 -24.28 1.10
N HIS A 682 14.85 -24.78 2.34
CA HIS A 682 15.36 -26.12 2.62
C HIS A 682 14.41 -27.23 2.16
N THR A 683 13.08 -27.05 2.25
CA THR A 683 12.07 -28.00 1.75
C THR A 683 12.10 -28.06 0.23
N GLY A 684 12.15 -26.89 -0.44
CA GLY A 684 12.30 -26.82 -1.90
C GLY A 684 13.59 -27.48 -2.39
N PHE A 685 14.73 -27.17 -1.77
CA PHE A 685 16.01 -27.83 -2.06
C PHE A 685 15.94 -29.35 -1.86
N GLY A 686 15.42 -29.82 -0.72
CA GLY A 686 15.34 -31.25 -0.39
C GLY A 686 14.31 -32.03 -1.22
N ALA A 687 13.35 -31.35 -1.86
CA ALA A 687 12.49 -31.95 -2.88
C ALA A 687 13.27 -32.13 -4.20
N VAL A 688 13.98 -31.08 -4.67
CA VAL A 688 14.78 -31.14 -5.91
C VAL A 688 15.93 -32.14 -5.82
N ASP A 689 16.59 -32.24 -4.67
CA ASP A 689 17.66 -33.21 -4.44
C ASP A 689 17.18 -34.68 -4.51
N ARG A 690 15.91 -34.92 -4.14
CA ARG A 690 15.23 -36.23 -4.30
C ARG A 690 14.56 -36.40 -5.68
N GLY A 691 14.90 -35.57 -6.66
CA GLY A 691 14.43 -35.71 -8.05
C GLY A 691 13.02 -35.17 -8.32
N TRP A 692 12.43 -34.43 -7.39
CA TRP A 692 11.17 -33.71 -7.62
C TRP A 692 11.42 -32.33 -8.26
N LYS A 693 10.34 -31.67 -8.69
CA LYS A 693 10.37 -30.33 -9.31
C LYS A 693 9.67 -29.31 -8.41
N VAL A 694 10.25 -28.11 -8.35
CA VAL A 694 9.60 -26.91 -7.80
C VAL A 694 9.28 -26.00 -8.99
N LYS A 695 8.00 -25.70 -9.19
CA LYS A 695 7.49 -24.81 -10.24
C LYS A 695 7.17 -23.44 -9.68
N TYR A 696 7.24 -22.42 -10.53
CA TYR A 696 6.83 -21.05 -10.22
C TYR A 696 5.86 -20.52 -11.27
N VAL A 697 4.72 -19.99 -10.81
CA VAL A 697 3.66 -19.39 -11.61
C VAL A 697 3.58 -17.91 -11.24
N PRO A 698 3.96 -16.96 -12.12
CA PRO A 698 4.09 -15.52 -11.82
C PRO A 698 2.74 -14.77 -11.80
N LEU A 699 1.68 -15.41 -11.31
CA LEU A 699 0.36 -14.79 -11.12
C LEU A 699 0.24 -14.27 -9.69
N CYS A 700 -0.20 -13.02 -9.49
CA CYS A 700 -0.42 -12.49 -8.15
C CYS A 700 -1.72 -13.06 -7.57
N LEU A 701 -1.62 -14.17 -6.84
CA LEU A 701 -2.79 -14.89 -6.31
C LEU A 701 -3.08 -14.63 -4.83
N ALA A 702 -2.17 -13.98 -4.09
CA ALA A 702 -2.41 -13.55 -2.70
C ALA A 702 -1.60 -12.29 -2.35
N THR A 703 -2.21 -11.37 -1.60
CA THR A 703 -1.58 -10.13 -1.10
C THR A 703 -1.25 -10.27 0.38
N GLY A 704 -0.03 -9.92 0.78
CA GLY A 704 0.39 -9.83 2.18
C GLY A 704 0.69 -8.40 2.63
N ILE A 705 1.11 -8.24 3.90
CA ILE A 705 1.65 -6.99 4.45
C ILE A 705 3.16 -7.07 4.64
N CYS A 706 3.82 -5.92 4.67
CA CYS A 706 5.26 -5.83 4.93
C CYS A 706 5.55 -5.50 6.40
N PRO A 707 6.78 -5.72 6.89
CA PRO A 707 7.13 -5.33 8.25
C PRO A 707 7.09 -3.81 8.45
N ASN A 708 6.17 -3.34 9.30
CA ASN A 708 5.92 -1.92 9.58
C ASN A 708 6.98 -1.21 10.46
N THR A 709 8.08 -1.86 10.86
CA THR A 709 9.15 -1.20 11.62
C THR A 709 10.55 -1.52 11.08
N PRO A 710 11.54 -0.61 11.25
CA PRO A 710 12.92 -0.87 10.85
C PRO A 710 13.56 -2.09 11.53
N ARG A 711 13.11 -2.46 12.75
CA ARG A 711 13.62 -3.62 13.50
C ARG A 711 13.00 -4.93 13.02
N SER A 712 11.69 -4.97 12.81
CA SER A 712 11.01 -6.17 12.28
C SER A 712 11.49 -6.48 10.86
N PHE A 713 11.65 -5.45 10.02
CA PHE A 713 12.27 -5.58 8.70
C PHE A 713 13.71 -6.12 8.77
N PHE A 714 14.60 -5.51 9.57
CA PHE A 714 15.97 -6.01 9.76
C PHE A 714 16.01 -7.49 10.17
N SER A 715 15.16 -7.90 11.13
CA SER A 715 15.09 -9.29 11.58
C SER A 715 14.58 -10.25 10.49
N GLN A 716 13.63 -9.84 9.66
CA GLN A 716 13.15 -10.63 8.53
C GLN A 716 14.27 -10.83 7.48
N GLN A 717 14.90 -9.75 7.04
CA GLN A 717 15.98 -9.78 6.04
C GLN A 717 17.20 -10.58 6.53
N MET A 718 17.53 -10.48 7.82
CA MET A 718 18.58 -11.29 8.45
C MET A 718 18.24 -12.79 8.45
N ARG A 719 16.98 -13.17 8.69
CA ARG A 719 16.54 -14.58 8.64
C ARG A 719 16.69 -15.16 7.22
N TRP A 720 16.21 -14.45 6.21
CA TRP A 720 16.28 -14.89 4.80
C TRP A 720 17.72 -15.07 4.31
N ALA A 721 18.57 -14.07 4.51
CA ALA A 721 20.00 -14.18 4.18
C ALA A 721 20.67 -15.33 4.93
N ARG A 722 20.31 -15.53 6.22
CA ARG A 722 20.86 -16.63 7.01
C ARG A 722 20.44 -18.00 6.47
N GLY A 723 19.18 -18.21 6.07
CA GLY A 723 18.71 -19.44 5.45
C GLY A 723 19.59 -19.84 4.25
N SER A 724 19.78 -18.92 3.30
CA SER A 724 20.66 -19.16 2.14
C SER A 724 22.12 -19.40 2.53
N THR A 725 22.70 -18.61 3.45
CA THR A 725 24.10 -18.83 3.89
C THR A 725 24.28 -20.18 4.57
N THR A 726 23.32 -20.65 5.37
CA THR A 726 23.36 -21.95 6.03
C THR A 726 23.36 -23.06 4.98
N LEU A 727 22.39 -23.07 4.06
CA LEU A 727 22.25 -24.09 3.02
C LEU A 727 23.53 -24.25 2.19
N LEU A 728 24.01 -23.16 1.57
CA LEU A 728 25.15 -23.20 0.63
C LEU A 728 26.51 -23.45 1.28
N THR A 729 26.62 -23.33 2.62
CA THR A 729 27.84 -23.69 3.35
C THR A 729 27.79 -25.10 3.94
N THR A 730 26.72 -25.87 3.70
CA THR A 730 26.71 -27.32 4.01
C THR A 730 27.44 -28.11 2.92
N LYS A 731 28.14 -29.19 3.32
CA LYS A 731 28.70 -30.17 2.36
C LYS A 731 27.61 -30.79 1.48
N HIS A 732 26.42 -31.03 2.06
CA HIS A 732 25.28 -31.65 1.41
C HIS A 732 24.85 -30.91 0.13
N PHE A 733 24.75 -29.58 0.16
CA PHE A 733 24.41 -28.77 -1.02
C PHE A 733 25.36 -28.99 -2.22
N TRP A 734 26.65 -29.21 -1.98
CA TRP A 734 27.62 -29.36 -3.06
C TRP A 734 27.61 -30.78 -3.66
N VAL A 735 27.33 -31.80 -2.85
CA VAL A 735 27.22 -33.21 -3.28
C VAL A 735 25.79 -33.60 -3.72
N SER A 736 24.81 -32.71 -3.60
CA SER A 736 23.41 -32.92 -3.99
C SER A 736 23.26 -33.23 -5.49
N ASN A 737 22.17 -33.87 -5.87
CA ASN A 737 21.78 -34.21 -7.24
C ASN A 737 21.41 -32.99 -8.12
N LEU A 738 21.35 -31.77 -7.55
CA LEU A 738 21.15 -30.54 -8.32
C LEU A 738 22.22 -30.38 -9.41
N THR A 739 21.77 -30.00 -10.60
CA THR A 739 22.63 -29.63 -11.74
C THR A 739 23.52 -28.43 -11.42
N THR A 740 24.62 -28.28 -12.17
CA THR A 740 25.51 -27.11 -12.07
C THR A 740 24.76 -25.79 -12.22
N MET A 741 23.78 -25.72 -13.14
CA MET A 741 22.97 -24.50 -13.34
C MET A 741 22.06 -24.19 -12.14
N GLN A 742 21.40 -25.21 -11.55
CA GLN A 742 20.63 -25.02 -10.32
C GLN A 742 21.55 -24.54 -9.18
N LYS A 743 22.73 -25.16 -9.00
CA LYS A 743 23.72 -24.74 -8.01
C LYS A 743 24.20 -23.30 -8.24
N MET A 744 24.41 -22.88 -9.50
CA MET A 744 24.71 -21.49 -9.86
C MET A 744 23.57 -20.52 -9.52
N CYS A 745 22.30 -20.90 -9.75
CA CYS A 745 21.15 -20.09 -9.37
C CYS A 745 21.08 -19.86 -7.85
N TYR A 746 21.30 -20.91 -7.04
CA TYR A 746 21.42 -20.77 -5.58
C TYR A 746 22.61 -19.89 -5.19
N LEU A 747 23.79 -20.10 -5.80
CA LEU A 747 25.00 -19.32 -5.53
C LEU A 747 24.82 -17.82 -5.84
N CYS A 748 24.12 -17.48 -6.92
CA CYS A 748 23.79 -16.10 -7.29
C CYS A 748 23.05 -15.36 -6.16
N GLY A 749 22.16 -16.04 -5.44
CA GLY A 749 21.46 -15.46 -4.27
C GLY A 749 22.38 -15.17 -3.09
N LEU A 750 23.30 -16.09 -2.79
CA LEU A 750 24.33 -15.87 -1.75
C LEU A 750 25.29 -14.73 -2.12
N LEU A 751 25.72 -14.67 -3.38
CA LEU A 751 26.60 -13.62 -3.87
C LEU A 751 25.93 -12.24 -3.84
N TYR A 752 24.62 -12.15 -4.12
CA TYR A 752 23.84 -10.92 -3.94
C TYR A 752 23.87 -10.41 -2.49
N TYR A 753 23.58 -11.27 -1.51
CA TYR A 753 23.62 -10.86 -0.08
C TYR A 753 25.01 -10.34 0.31
N SER A 754 26.08 -11.01 -0.13
CA SER A 754 27.46 -10.59 0.10
C SER A 754 27.82 -9.27 -0.60
N ALA A 755 27.40 -9.08 -1.85
CA ALA A 755 27.65 -7.85 -2.60
C ALA A 755 26.94 -6.64 -1.96
N VAL A 756 25.68 -6.80 -1.54
CA VAL A 756 24.90 -5.75 -0.87
C VAL A 756 25.44 -5.45 0.54
N ALA A 757 25.92 -6.46 1.28
CA ALA A 757 26.56 -6.28 2.58
C ALA A 757 27.91 -5.56 2.51
N LEU A 758 28.75 -5.87 1.51
CA LEU A 758 30.05 -5.23 1.31
C LEU A 758 29.92 -3.83 0.68
N GLY A 759 28.96 -3.64 -0.24
CA GLY A 759 28.80 -2.40 -1.02
C GLY A 759 28.69 -1.14 -0.18
N ILE A 760 28.00 -1.19 0.98
CA ILE A 760 27.82 -0.05 1.88
C ILE A 760 29.15 0.46 2.51
N PHE A 761 30.17 -0.41 2.59
CA PHE A 761 31.50 -0.05 3.06
C PHE A 761 32.45 0.26 1.91
N ILE A 762 32.41 -0.50 0.83
CA ILE A 762 33.37 -0.39 -0.27
C ILE A 762 33.05 0.82 -1.17
N SER A 763 31.77 1.10 -1.46
CA SER A 763 31.36 2.17 -2.38
C SER A 763 31.81 3.59 -1.99
N PRO A 764 31.78 4.02 -0.70
CA PRO A 764 32.22 5.36 -0.32
C PRO A 764 33.75 5.58 -0.32
N MET A 765 34.57 4.51 -0.39
CA MET A 765 36.02 4.61 -0.18
C MET A 765 36.81 5.31 -1.30
N PRO A 766 36.58 5.08 -2.61
CA PRO A 766 37.47 5.58 -3.66
C PRO A 766 37.64 7.10 -3.69
N GLY A 767 36.56 7.86 -3.42
CA GLY A 767 36.56 9.32 -3.44
C GLY A 767 37.59 9.97 -2.49
N PRO A 768 37.43 9.82 -1.16
CA PRO A 768 38.37 10.38 -0.19
C PRO A 768 39.77 9.77 -0.30
N LEU A 769 39.91 8.47 -0.65
CA LEU A 769 41.21 7.84 -0.82
C LEU A 769 42.00 8.45 -1.99
N LEU A 770 41.37 8.60 -3.16
CA LEU A 770 41.99 9.23 -4.33
C LEU A 770 42.35 10.69 -4.03
N LEU A 771 41.44 11.45 -3.37
CA LEU A 771 41.69 12.84 -2.99
C LEU A 771 42.82 13.00 -1.94
N PHE A 772 43.01 12.03 -1.05
CA PHE A 772 44.11 12.03 -0.08
C PHE A 772 45.46 11.66 -0.72
N PHE A 773 45.58 10.50 -1.37
CA PHE A 773 46.89 9.96 -1.78
C PHE A 773 47.32 10.33 -3.20
N ARG A 774 46.36 10.66 -4.08
CA ARG A 774 46.54 10.80 -5.53
C ARG A 774 45.66 11.94 -6.12
N PRO A 775 45.72 13.16 -5.56
CA PRO A 775 44.84 14.29 -5.94
C PRO A 775 44.98 14.72 -7.40
N GLU A 776 46.13 14.50 -8.02
CA GLU A 776 46.40 14.79 -9.43
C GLU A 776 45.46 14.02 -10.37
N TRP A 777 45.05 12.81 -9.98
CA TRP A 777 44.08 11.96 -10.68
C TRP A 777 42.62 12.24 -10.27
N PHE A 778 42.38 13.01 -9.20
CA PHE A 778 41.04 13.33 -8.73
C PHE A 778 40.43 14.47 -9.57
N LYS A 779 39.41 14.15 -10.38
CA LYS A 779 38.73 15.10 -11.28
C LYS A 779 37.22 14.98 -11.16
N TYR A 780 36.49 16.06 -11.48
CA TYR A 780 35.02 16.09 -11.32
C TYR A 780 34.34 15.04 -12.22
N TYR A 781 34.91 14.80 -13.41
CA TYR A 781 34.39 13.83 -14.38
C TYR A 781 34.64 12.37 -14.00
N ASN A 782 35.43 12.07 -12.97
CA ASN A 782 35.62 10.69 -12.51
C ASN A 782 34.30 10.07 -12.00
N LEU A 783 33.36 10.90 -11.52
CA LEU A 783 32.03 10.42 -11.12
C LEU A 783 31.14 10.05 -12.33
N ALA A 784 31.52 10.40 -13.56
CA ALA A 784 30.75 10.03 -14.76
C ALA A 784 30.55 8.52 -14.90
N PHE A 785 31.52 7.70 -14.44
CA PHE A 785 31.40 6.24 -14.38
C PHE A 785 30.28 5.74 -13.45
N ALA A 786 29.88 6.55 -12.44
CA ALA A 786 28.79 6.20 -11.53
C ALA A 786 27.42 6.74 -11.99
N ILE A 787 27.37 7.74 -12.89
CA ILE A 787 26.11 8.34 -13.37
C ILE A 787 25.15 7.28 -13.94
N PRO A 788 25.58 6.34 -14.80
CA PRO A 788 24.72 5.26 -15.28
C PRO A 788 24.14 4.37 -14.16
N SER A 789 24.83 4.18 -13.04
CA SER A 789 24.34 3.40 -11.89
C SER A 789 23.38 4.18 -11.00
N ILE A 790 23.62 5.48 -10.82
CA ILE A 790 22.69 6.39 -10.15
C ILE A 790 21.38 6.47 -10.95
N PHE A 791 21.46 6.68 -12.27
CA PHE A 791 20.30 6.71 -13.16
C PHE A 791 19.55 5.36 -13.17
N TYR A 792 20.27 4.24 -13.27
CA TYR A 792 19.66 2.91 -13.25
C TYR A 792 18.89 2.64 -11.95
N GLY A 793 19.52 2.90 -10.79
CA GLY A 793 18.94 2.63 -9.47
C GLY A 793 17.82 3.58 -9.04
N LEU A 794 17.85 4.86 -9.46
CA LEU A 794 16.88 5.87 -9.04
C LEU A 794 15.77 6.15 -10.06
N ILE A 795 16.08 6.04 -11.36
CA ILE A 795 15.17 6.45 -12.44
C ILE A 795 14.66 5.24 -13.21
N LEU A 796 15.54 4.33 -13.66
CA LEU A 796 15.07 3.22 -14.50
C LEU A 796 14.23 2.22 -13.70
N PHE A 797 14.63 1.85 -12.49
CA PHE A 797 13.80 1.01 -11.61
C PHE A 797 12.43 1.64 -11.30
N ARG A 798 12.32 2.98 -11.26
CA ARG A 798 11.05 3.71 -11.05
C ARG A 798 10.03 3.48 -12.16
N PHE A 799 10.49 3.30 -13.40
CA PHE A 799 9.66 3.03 -14.57
C PHE A 799 9.47 1.54 -14.85
N TRP A 800 10.39 0.69 -14.39
CA TRP A 800 10.29 -0.76 -14.55
C TRP A 800 9.37 -1.43 -13.51
N ALA A 801 9.37 -0.94 -12.26
CA ALA A 801 8.54 -1.46 -11.19
C ALA A 801 7.04 -1.16 -11.43
N LYS A 802 6.16 -2.09 -11.09
CA LYS A 802 4.70 -1.93 -11.15
C LYS A 802 4.10 -1.45 -9.81
N ALA A 803 4.88 -1.50 -8.73
CA ALA A 803 4.64 -0.86 -7.44
C ALA A 803 5.31 0.53 -7.36
N SER A 804 4.87 1.38 -6.42
CA SER A 804 5.44 2.73 -6.24
C SER A 804 6.87 2.67 -5.67
N TYR A 805 7.86 2.75 -6.56
CA TYR A 805 9.28 2.59 -6.23
C TYR A 805 9.91 3.93 -5.79
N GLY A 806 9.60 4.40 -4.59
CA GLY A 806 10.10 5.67 -4.04
C GLY A 806 11.53 5.61 -3.45
N LEU A 807 12.03 6.76 -2.98
CA LEU A 807 13.29 6.85 -2.21
C LEU A 807 13.27 6.00 -0.92
N ASN A 808 12.09 5.64 -0.43
CA ASN A 808 11.89 4.68 0.66
C ASN A 808 12.60 3.34 0.42
N VAL A 809 12.73 2.89 -0.83
CA VAL A 809 13.54 1.72 -1.19
C VAL A 809 15.02 1.93 -0.85
N GLN A 810 15.57 3.11 -1.12
CA GLN A 810 16.98 3.41 -0.81
C GLN A 810 17.24 3.41 0.70
N HIS A 811 16.29 3.90 1.50
CA HIS A 811 16.37 3.86 2.97
C HIS A 811 16.33 2.43 3.52
N ILE A 812 15.46 1.55 3.02
CA ILE A 812 15.39 0.17 3.49
C ILE A 812 16.55 -0.70 2.95
N MET A 813 17.12 -0.39 1.78
CA MET A 813 18.30 -1.09 1.26
C MET A 813 19.53 -0.92 2.18
N VAL A 814 19.67 0.23 2.87
CA VAL A 814 20.68 0.38 3.92
C VAL A 814 20.44 -0.63 5.05
N ILE A 815 19.18 -0.81 5.49
CA ILE A 815 18.84 -1.80 6.53
C ILE A 815 19.15 -3.22 6.06
N GLN A 816 18.85 -3.55 4.80
CA GLN A 816 19.20 -4.83 4.18
C GLN A 816 20.72 -5.09 4.23
N SER A 817 21.56 -4.15 3.80
CA SER A 817 23.03 -4.29 3.86
C SER A 817 23.53 -4.71 5.25
N TYR A 818 23.06 -4.05 6.32
CA TYR A 818 23.46 -4.40 7.68
C TYR A 818 22.83 -5.69 8.19
N ALA A 819 21.62 -6.04 7.75
CA ALA A 819 20.99 -7.32 8.07
C ALA A 819 21.75 -8.51 7.44
N TYR A 820 22.12 -8.38 6.16
CA TYR A 820 22.90 -9.35 5.41
C TYR A 820 24.31 -9.49 5.98
N LEU A 821 24.98 -8.37 6.30
CA LEU A 821 26.26 -8.37 7.01
C LEU A 821 26.17 -9.17 8.31
N THR A 822 25.11 -8.97 9.10
CA THR A 822 24.91 -9.69 10.37
C THR A 822 24.72 -11.18 10.15
N ALA A 823 23.94 -11.58 9.14
CA ALA A 823 23.72 -12.98 8.80
C ALA A 823 25.03 -13.68 8.36
N ILE A 824 25.78 -13.06 7.45
CA ILE A 824 27.07 -13.57 6.95
C ILE A 824 28.08 -13.66 8.09
N LYS A 825 28.25 -12.58 8.87
CA LYS A 825 29.16 -12.52 10.02
C LYS A 825 28.81 -13.59 11.06
N ASP A 826 27.55 -13.71 11.45
CA ASP A 826 27.14 -14.74 12.43
C ASP A 826 27.37 -16.17 11.89
N ARG A 827 27.21 -16.41 10.58
CA ARG A 827 27.52 -17.71 9.97
C ARG A 827 29.02 -18.01 9.96
N LEU A 828 29.86 -17.03 9.62
CA LEU A 828 31.33 -17.17 9.62
C LEU A 828 31.91 -17.48 11.01
N PHE A 829 31.33 -16.91 12.07
CA PHE A 829 31.74 -17.17 13.45
C PHE A 829 30.96 -18.29 14.15
N GLY A 830 30.14 -19.08 13.43
CA GLY A 830 29.37 -20.19 13.99
C GLY A 830 28.31 -19.80 15.03
N ILE A 831 27.93 -18.52 15.13
CA ILE A 831 26.99 -18.00 16.14
C ILE A 831 25.58 -18.42 15.74
N GLU A 832 24.93 -19.31 16.50
CA GLU A 832 23.57 -19.79 16.23
C GLU A 832 22.50 -18.68 16.24
N LEU A 833 21.38 -18.93 15.54
CA LEU A 833 20.25 -18.01 15.52
C LEU A 833 19.26 -18.36 16.63
N LEU A 834 19.36 -17.68 17.75
CA LEU A 834 18.23 -17.53 18.67
C LEU A 834 17.14 -16.72 17.95
N TRP A 835 16.16 -17.42 17.36
CA TRP A 835 15.01 -16.84 16.67
C TRP A 835 14.03 -16.19 17.65
N ALA A 836 13.31 -15.19 17.17
CA ALA A 836 12.12 -14.62 17.78
C ALA A 836 11.15 -14.16 16.67
N ALA A 837 9.85 -14.17 16.95
CA ALA A 837 8.80 -14.02 15.93
C ALA A 837 8.75 -12.61 15.33
N SER A 838 8.10 -12.49 14.18
CA SER A 838 7.60 -11.20 13.70
C SER A 838 6.46 -10.74 14.62
N GLY A 839 6.80 -10.03 15.70
CA GLY A 839 5.85 -9.59 16.74
C GLY A 839 6.18 -10.06 18.17
N ASP A 840 7.11 -11.01 18.35
CA ASP A 840 7.49 -11.51 19.68
C ASP A 840 8.25 -10.43 20.48
N LYS A 841 7.63 -9.91 21.55
CA LYS A 841 8.24 -8.92 22.45
C LYS A 841 9.57 -9.41 23.08
N LYS A 842 9.84 -10.73 23.15
CA LYS A 842 11.12 -11.29 23.60
C LYS A 842 12.23 -11.17 22.54
N ALA A 843 11.91 -10.99 21.25
CA ALA A 843 12.86 -10.65 20.18
C ALA A 843 13.71 -9.42 20.51
N HIS A 844 13.11 -8.50 21.26
CA HIS A 844 13.66 -7.17 21.51
C HIS A 844 14.92 -7.21 22.38
N LYS A 845 15.20 -8.33 23.06
CA LYS A 845 16.43 -8.59 23.84
C LYS A 845 17.69 -8.76 22.96
N SER A 846 17.55 -9.05 21.66
CA SER A 846 18.71 -9.16 20.77
C SER A 846 19.32 -7.78 20.47
N ASN A 847 20.56 -7.57 20.91
CA ASN A 847 21.31 -6.34 20.65
C ASN A 847 21.78 -6.21 19.20
N LYS A 848 21.59 -7.21 18.32
CA LYS A 848 22.13 -7.21 16.94
C LYS A 848 21.73 -5.99 16.12
N TYR A 849 20.44 -5.64 16.11
CA TYR A 849 19.92 -4.43 15.43
C TYR A 849 20.56 -3.14 15.98
N ARG A 850 20.69 -3.01 17.30
CA ARG A 850 21.33 -1.85 17.94
C ARG A 850 22.81 -1.76 17.57
N ASN A 851 23.53 -2.88 17.61
CA ASN A 851 24.95 -2.94 17.29
C ASN A 851 25.20 -2.57 15.82
N MET A 852 24.33 -3.00 14.89
CA MET A 852 24.43 -2.59 13.49
C MET A 852 24.11 -1.11 13.25
N ARG A 853 23.18 -0.52 14.01
CA ARG A 853 22.98 0.93 13.99
C ARG A 853 24.20 1.69 14.50
N ILE A 854 24.84 1.21 15.57
CA ILE A 854 26.10 1.79 16.07
C ILE A 854 27.21 1.67 15.01
N LEU A 855 27.32 0.51 14.33
CA LEU A 855 28.26 0.34 13.22
C LEU A 855 27.97 1.30 12.06
N CYS A 856 26.70 1.48 11.69
CA CYS A 856 26.29 2.44 10.67
C CYS A 856 26.65 3.88 11.06
N TRP A 857 26.45 4.26 12.32
CA TRP A 857 26.88 5.55 12.87
C TRP A 857 28.40 5.74 12.78
N LEU A 858 29.17 4.79 13.32
CA LEU A 858 30.64 4.85 13.31
C LEU A 858 31.20 4.90 11.89
N TRP A 859 30.68 4.06 11.00
CA TRP A 859 31.06 4.05 9.59
C TRP A 859 30.71 5.38 8.90
N THR A 860 29.50 5.90 9.13
CA THR A 860 29.05 7.16 8.51
C THR A 860 29.86 8.35 8.99
N LEU A 861 30.12 8.46 10.29
CA LEU A 861 30.99 9.50 10.84
C LEU A 861 32.43 9.38 10.32
N THR A 862 32.95 8.15 10.18
CA THR A 862 34.30 7.91 9.65
C THR A 862 34.43 8.36 8.20
N TRP A 863 33.51 7.94 7.32
CA TRP A 863 33.62 8.30 5.89
C TRP A 863 33.27 9.78 5.65
N VAL A 864 32.27 10.34 6.34
CA VAL A 864 31.96 11.79 6.27
C VAL A 864 33.16 12.61 6.76
N GLY A 865 33.76 12.21 7.89
CA GLY A 865 34.97 12.83 8.41
C GLY A 865 36.14 12.76 7.42
N ALA A 866 36.34 11.63 6.77
CA ALA A 866 37.37 11.47 5.73
C ALA A 866 37.12 12.36 4.50
N VAL A 867 35.87 12.50 4.04
CA VAL A 867 35.52 13.42 2.95
C VAL A 867 35.72 14.88 3.37
N VAL A 868 35.24 15.30 4.54
CA VAL A 868 35.41 16.67 5.03
C VAL A 868 36.89 16.99 5.23
N ALA A 869 37.68 16.09 5.83
CA ALA A 869 39.11 16.28 6.04
C ALA A 869 39.89 16.34 4.73
N SER A 870 39.66 15.42 3.79
CA SER A 870 40.33 15.44 2.47
C SER A 870 39.99 16.69 1.67
N VAL A 871 38.71 17.07 1.60
CA VAL A 871 38.27 18.27 0.89
C VAL A 871 38.85 19.53 1.55
N THR A 872 38.73 19.67 2.87
CA THR A 872 39.25 20.86 3.59
C THR A 872 40.76 20.99 3.44
N TYR A 873 41.51 19.90 3.66
CA TYR A 873 42.96 19.89 3.46
C TYR A 873 43.33 20.30 2.04
N ARG A 874 42.67 19.73 1.03
CA ARG A 874 42.98 20.01 -0.37
C ARG A 874 42.65 21.45 -0.77
N LEU A 875 41.50 21.98 -0.35
CA LEU A 875 41.13 23.39 -0.56
C LEU A 875 42.14 24.34 0.07
N LEU A 876 42.59 24.09 1.30
CA LEU A 876 43.61 24.89 1.98
C LEU A 876 44.98 24.82 1.28
N THR A 877 45.31 23.69 0.63
CA THR A 877 46.51 23.56 -0.22
C THR A 877 46.33 24.07 -1.66
N GLY A 878 45.25 24.82 -1.96
CA GLY A 878 45.02 25.44 -3.28
C GLY A 878 44.42 24.52 -4.35
N PHE A 879 43.84 23.38 -3.98
CA PHE A 879 43.18 22.48 -4.94
C PHE A 879 41.87 23.10 -5.49
N PRO A 880 41.58 23.01 -6.80
CA PRO A 880 40.39 23.65 -7.37
C PRO A 880 39.08 23.08 -6.82
N TRP A 881 38.26 23.95 -6.21
CA TRP A 881 37.08 23.54 -5.45
C TRP A 881 36.03 22.78 -6.26
N TYR A 882 35.83 23.13 -7.54
CA TYR A 882 34.81 22.50 -8.39
C TYR A 882 35.09 21.01 -8.63
N HIS A 883 36.34 20.54 -8.46
CA HIS A 883 36.65 19.12 -8.52
C HIS A 883 36.01 18.31 -7.39
N THR A 884 35.78 18.91 -6.21
CA THR A 884 35.26 18.19 -5.02
C THR A 884 33.74 18.15 -4.94
N VAL A 885 33.03 19.02 -5.68
CA VAL A 885 31.56 19.12 -5.67
C VAL A 885 30.85 17.77 -5.91
N PRO A 886 31.23 16.94 -6.92
CA PRO A 886 30.53 15.66 -7.15
C PRO A 886 30.67 14.69 -5.97
N LEU A 887 31.83 14.67 -5.30
CA LEU A 887 32.05 13.86 -4.10
C LEU A 887 31.20 14.36 -2.93
N LEU A 888 31.08 15.68 -2.74
CA LEU A 888 30.22 16.27 -1.72
C LEU A 888 28.74 15.97 -1.96
N VAL A 889 28.27 16.00 -3.21
CA VAL A 889 26.88 15.64 -3.57
C VAL A 889 26.62 14.16 -3.31
N LEU A 890 27.50 13.25 -3.76
CA LEU A 890 27.37 11.81 -3.47
C LEU A 890 27.42 11.53 -1.97
N SER A 891 28.24 12.26 -1.23
CA SER A 891 28.32 12.19 0.23
C SER A 891 27.00 12.61 0.88
N ALA A 892 26.45 13.77 0.49
CA ALA A 892 25.16 14.23 0.99
C ALA A 892 24.03 13.21 0.70
N TYR A 893 24.05 12.57 -0.47
CA TYR A 893 23.13 11.48 -0.82
C TYR A 893 23.33 10.23 0.05
N ASN A 894 24.57 9.77 0.26
CA ASN A 894 24.86 8.61 1.11
C ASN A 894 24.45 8.83 2.57
N LEU A 895 24.65 10.05 3.09
CA LEU A 895 24.15 10.46 4.39
C LEU A 895 22.61 10.48 4.40
N TYR A 896 21.97 11.01 3.35
CA TYR A 896 20.52 11.02 3.19
C TYR A 896 19.92 9.62 3.14
N ILE A 897 20.47 8.64 2.43
CA ILE A 897 19.88 7.29 2.45
C ILE A 897 20.04 6.62 3.82
N SER A 898 21.16 6.86 4.51
CA SER A 898 21.51 6.21 5.77
C SER A 898 20.80 6.79 7.01
N HIS A 899 20.37 8.05 6.97
CA HIS A 899 19.91 8.75 8.18
C HIS A 899 18.67 8.10 8.83
N TYR A 900 17.75 7.52 8.06
CA TYR A 900 16.62 6.77 8.63
C TYR A 900 17.09 5.61 9.51
N PHE A 901 18.06 4.80 9.08
CA PHE A 901 18.58 3.70 9.90
C PHE A 901 19.38 4.21 11.12
N MET A 902 20.12 5.32 10.97
CA MET A 902 20.86 5.92 12.07
C MET A 902 19.95 6.52 13.16
N PHE A 903 18.94 7.29 12.78
CA PHE A 903 18.12 8.09 13.71
C PHE A 903 16.79 7.44 14.10
N ALA A 904 16.12 6.69 13.23
CA ALA A 904 14.77 6.17 13.51
C ALA A 904 14.75 5.29 14.77
N SER A 905 14.04 5.72 15.80
CA SER A 905 13.91 5.07 17.10
C SER A 905 12.42 4.90 17.39
N TRP A 906 11.84 3.89 16.76
CA TRP A 906 10.46 3.48 17.00
C TRP A 906 10.45 2.70 18.32
N LYS A 907 9.88 3.32 19.36
CA LYS A 907 9.73 2.76 20.70
C LYS A 907 8.25 2.52 20.94
N TRP A 908 7.80 1.32 20.58
CA TRP A 908 6.53 0.72 20.94
C TRP A 908 6.84 -0.36 21.99
#